data_AF-A0A2D6Q2Y8-F1
#
_entry.id   AF-A0A2D6Q2Y8-F1
#
_cell.length_a   1.000
_cell.length_b   1.000
_cell.length_c   1.000
_cell.angle_alpha   90.00
_cell.angle_beta   90.00
_cell.angle_gamma   90.00
#
_symmetry.space_group_name_H-M   'P 1'
#
loop_
_entity.id
_entity.type
_entity.pdbx_description
1 polymer ?
#
loop_
_entity_poly.entity_id
_entity_poly.type
_entity_poly.pdbx_seq_one_letter_code
_entity_poly.pdbx_strand_id
1 'polypeptide(L)'
;MKKKKILFHSNYCKAFTGFGKNAKNILSHLTRTGKYEIVEFCNGVQWGNQDLKLLPWKCEGSIPDNPSLVNKLKKDPNLHRQMGYGAYTIDKIIEQEKPDIYIGVEDIWAFSKFWDRKWWNRPNCMVWTTLDSLPILPNAVQAAPKIKNYYTWSTFAARELNKLGHEHVKCLHGSVDTEVFFKYDEETRNNIRKGNDIALDEFIIGFVFRNQLRKSVPNLLDGFKEFLKRNRKAKAKLLLHTSWAEGWDIPRLLKEKGIDNDLILTSYFCSNCCAYKVKPFAGDSKEKGEKQACEHCGSKDTQNTTNVKAGVNERQLNEIYNIMDVYCHPFTSGGQELPVQEAKLSGLITLVTNYSCGEDGCTKESGGLPLDWAEYREPGTQFIKASTLPASIAKQLTKVYKMPPNKRLETGLIAHDFVVNNYSVDVIGKKLEEIFDDMPYCEWDFDFSSLKPNPNYKPPEIKDDSAWLKDLYANILKLEVNEEDSGHKHWMAEIKEGKTREDILKYFKNVAQEDEKKQNKTKISDLLDKDDEGKRILYAMPQSIGDVYLSTSILPNIKKLYPDYNLYFATQPKYYSILDGNPHVHKVIPYFKELENLTLLEGRGDHKGYFEIAFLPFIGTQRVLNYMHNGKDKIQ
;
A
#
# COMPACT_ATOMS: atom_id res chain seq x y z
N MET A 1 -27.12 -8.31 -19.40
CA MET A 1 -26.34 -7.11 -19.80
C MET A 1 -24.89 -7.31 -19.38
N LYS A 2 -23.92 -6.81 -20.15
CA LYS A 2 -22.49 -6.85 -19.79
C LYS A 2 -22.26 -5.92 -18.59
N LYS A 3 -21.75 -6.45 -17.47
CA LYS A 3 -21.37 -5.63 -16.31
C LYS A 3 -20.00 -4.99 -16.56
N LYS A 4 -19.78 -3.76 -16.07
CA LYS A 4 -18.43 -3.18 -16.06
C LYS A 4 -17.57 -3.93 -15.05
N LYS A 5 -16.34 -4.27 -15.44
CA LYS A 5 -15.35 -4.88 -14.57
C LYS A 5 -14.51 -3.83 -13.88
N ILE A 6 -14.45 -3.88 -12.56
CA ILE A 6 -13.70 -2.95 -11.71
C ILE A 6 -12.55 -3.70 -11.05
N LEU A 7 -11.32 -3.26 -11.29
CA LEU A 7 -10.15 -3.66 -10.53
C LEU A 7 -9.89 -2.64 -9.42
N PHE A 8 -10.22 -3.03 -8.18
CA PHE A 8 -10.10 -2.20 -6.99
C PHE A 8 -8.79 -2.51 -6.25
N HIS A 9 -7.81 -1.61 -6.37
CA HIS A 9 -6.47 -1.78 -5.83
C HIS A 9 -6.28 -0.97 -4.53
N SER A 10 -6.17 -1.66 -3.40
CA SER A 10 -6.12 -1.03 -2.05
C SER A 10 -5.39 -1.92 -1.04
N ASN A 11 -5.20 -1.45 0.18
CA ASN A 11 -5.02 -2.34 1.35
C ASN A 11 -6.07 -3.46 1.34
N TYR A 12 -5.66 -4.67 1.75
CA TYR A 12 -6.56 -5.80 1.93
C TYR A 12 -7.78 -5.44 2.79
N CYS A 13 -8.99 -5.77 2.32
CA CYS A 13 -10.24 -5.42 2.97
C CYS A 13 -10.38 -5.93 4.42
N LYS A 14 -9.67 -6.99 4.81
CA LYS A 14 -9.65 -7.49 6.21
C LYS A 14 -8.50 -6.91 7.05
N ALA A 15 -7.66 -6.03 6.51
CA ALA A 15 -6.61 -5.39 7.30
C ALA A 15 -7.21 -4.35 8.26
N PHE A 16 -6.71 -4.29 9.49
CA PHE A 16 -7.09 -3.29 10.50
C PHE A 16 -6.44 -1.92 10.23
N THR A 17 -6.70 -1.37 9.05
CA THR A 17 -6.24 -0.04 8.60
C THR A 17 -7.42 0.77 8.07
N GLY A 18 -7.25 2.09 7.93
CA GLY A 18 -8.30 2.94 7.37
C GLY A 18 -8.63 2.61 5.91
N PHE A 19 -7.62 2.31 5.08
CA PHE A 19 -7.81 1.87 3.71
C PHE A 19 -8.45 0.48 3.62
N GLY A 20 -8.06 -0.46 4.49
CA GLY A 20 -8.69 -1.78 4.56
C GLY A 20 -10.17 -1.71 4.93
N LYS A 21 -10.51 -0.87 5.93
CA LYS A 21 -11.90 -0.61 6.31
C LYS A 21 -12.71 0.05 5.19
N ASN A 22 -12.15 1.06 4.51
CA ASN A 22 -12.81 1.66 3.35
C ASN A 22 -13.01 0.64 2.21
N ALA A 23 -12.01 -0.19 1.92
CA ALA A 23 -12.13 -1.26 0.92
C ALA A 23 -13.24 -2.25 1.28
N LYS A 24 -13.30 -2.72 2.54
CA LYS A 24 -14.38 -3.59 3.03
C LYS A 24 -15.76 -2.96 2.77
N ASN A 25 -15.94 -1.71 3.18
CA ASN A 25 -17.21 -0.99 3.07
C ASN A 25 -17.66 -0.84 1.61
N ILE A 26 -16.76 -0.33 0.75
CA ILE A 26 -17.05 -0.07 -0.65
C ILE A 26 -17.23 -1.35 -1.45
N LEU A 27 -16.36 -2.35 -1.29
CA LEU A 27 -16.48 -3.62 -2.01
C LEU A 27 -17.75 -4.37 -1.61
N SER A 28 -18.13 -4.34 -0.33
CA SER A 28 -19.40 -4.90 0.15
C SER A 28 -20.61 -4.17 -0.44
N HIS A 29 -20.56 -2.84 -0.51
CA HIS A 29 -21.59 -2.03 -1.17
C HIS A 29 -21.74 -2.39 -2.64
N LEU A 30 -20.66 -2.27 -3.42
CA LEU A 30 -20.68 -2.50 -4.86
C LEU A 30 -21.10 -3.94 -5.20
N THR A 31 -20.67 -4.92 -4.41
CA THR A 31 -21.07 -6.32 -4.59
C THR A 31 -22.58 -6.51 -4.37
N ARG A 32 -23.16 -5.89 -3.34
CA ARG A 32 -24.61 -5.95 -3.08
C ARG A 32 -25.45 -5.35 -4.20
N THR A 33 -24.96 -4.30 -4.88
CA THR A 33 -25.69 -3.70 -6.02
C THR A 33 -25.90 -4.69 -7.17
N GLY A 34 -24.99 -5.67 -7.32
CA GLY A 34 -24.99 -6.58 -8.46
C GLY A 34 -24.72 -5.91 -9.82
N LYS A 35 -24.39 -4.61 -9.88
CA LYS A 35 -24.18 -3.85 -11.13
C LYS A 35 -22.84 -4.15 -11.82
N TYR A 36 -21.83 -4.53 -11.05
CA TYR A 36 -20.44 -4.63 -11.51
C TYR A 36 -19.86 -6.04 -11.37
N GLU A 37 -18.81 -6.34 -12.13
CA GLU A 37 -17.91 -7.44 -11.85
C GLU A 37 -16.71 -6.91 -11.06
N ILE A 38 -16.57 -7.33 -9.80
CA ILE A 38 -15.58 -6.77 -8.87
C ILE A 38 -14.38 -7.70 -8.73
N VAL A 39 -13.18 -7.13 -8.86
CA VAL A 39 -11.91 -7.77 -8.54
C VAL A 39 -11.13 -6.90 -7.56
N GLU A 40 -10.85 -7.42 -6.37
CA GLU A 40 -9.97 -6.77 -5.40
C GLU A 40 -8.51 -7.15 -5.69
N PHE A 41 -7.64 -6.16 -5.84
CA PHE A 41 -6.19 -6.33 -5.87
C PHE A 41 -5.61 -5.84 -4.55
N CYS A 42 -5.29 -6.77 -3.65
CA CYS A 42 -5.05 -6.45 -2.25
C CYS A 42 -3.55 -6.31 -1.91
N ASN A 43 -3.20 -5.13 -1.38
CA ASN A 43 -1.85 -4.80 -0.96
C ASN A 43 -1.39 -5.62 0.23
N GLY A 44 -0.13 -6.06 0.18
CA GLY A 44 0.51 -6.78 1.29
C GLY A 44 0.18 -8.27 1.37
N VAL A 45 -0.60 -8.81 0.43
CA VAL A 45 -0.96 -10.24 0.39
C VAL A 45 -0.23 -10.93 -0.77
N GLN A 46 0.19 -12.17 -0.56
CA GLN A 46 0.84 -12.98 -1.60
C GLN A 46 -0.14 -13.37 -2.70
N TRP A 47 0.31 -13.29 -3.94
CA TRP A 47 -0.36 -13.78 -5.13
C TRP A 47 -0.71 -15.28 -4.96
N GLY A 48 -1.94 -15.65 -5.27
CA GLY A 48 -2.46 -17.01 -5.15
C GLY A 48 -2.79 -17.46 -3.72
N ASN A 49 -2.86 -16.53 -2.75
CA ASN A 49 -3.23 -16.87 -1.38
C ASN A 49 -4.65 -17.47 -1.32
N GLN A 50 -4.78 -18.66 -0.72
CA GLN A 50 -6.03 -19.41 -0.68
C GLN A 50 -7.11 -18.74 0.19
N ASP A 51 -6.72 -17.97 1.20
CA ASP A 51 -7.66 -17.27 2.09
C ASP A 51 -8.49 -16.22 1.32
N LEU A 52 -7.99 -15.75 0.19
CA LEU A 52 -8.69 -14.78 -0.67
C LEU A 52 -9.92 -15.40 -1.34
N LYS A 53 -9.99 -16.74 -1.49
CA LYS A 53 -11.16 -17.44 -2.04
C LYS A 53 -12.38 -17.41 -1.12
N LEU A 54 -12.19 -17.03 0.15
CA LEU A 54 -13.26 -16.93 1.14
C LEU A 54 -14.02 -15.59 1.05
N LEU A 55 -13.60 -14.68 0.17
CA LEU A 55 -14.28 -13.41 -0.07
C LEU A 55 -15.46 -13.60 -1.04
N PRO A 56 -16.52 -12.79 -0.93
CA PRO A 56 -17.69 -12.90 -1.81
C PRO A 56 -17.46 -12.28 -3.20
N TRP A 57 -16.27 -11.73 -3.46
CA TRP A 57 -15.81 -11.23 -4.76
C TRP A 57 -14.44 -11.83 -5.10
N LYS A 58 -14.03 -11.73 -6.36
CA LYS A 58 -12.71 -12.20 -6.79
C LYS A 58 -11.62 -11.33 -6.15
N CYS A 59 -10.58 -11.96 -5.61
CA CYS A 59 -9.50 -11.24 -4.95
C CYS A 59 -8.16 -11.88 -5.26
N GLU A 60 -7.13 -11.06 -5.47
CA GLU A 60 -5.76 -11.49 -5.77
C GLU A 60 -4.74 -10.61 -5.03
N GLY A 61 -3.63 -11.22 -4.61
CA GLY A 61 -2.60 -10.58 -3.81
C GLY A 61 -1.58 -9.79 -4.65
N SER A 62 -1.09 -8.68 -4.10
CA SER A 62 -0.10 -7.81 -4.77
C SER A 62 1.35 -8.31 -4.71
N ILE A 63 1.71 -9.15 -3.74
CA ILE A 63 3.09 -9.64 -3.57
C ILE A 63 3.34 -10.83 -4.51
N PRO A 64 4.42 -10.88 -5.31
CA PRO A 64 4.73 -12.03 -6.15
C PRO A 64 4.76 -13.37 -5.41
N ASP A 65 4.36 -14.45 -6.09
CA ASP A 65 4.42 -15.83 -5.57
C ASP A 65 5.84 -16.41 -5.60
N ASN A 66 6.76 -15.86 -6.39
CA ASN A 66 8.15 -16.29 -6.51
C ASN A 66 9.00 -15.93 -5.26
N PRO A 67 9.41 -16.90 -4.42
CA PRO A 67 10.12 -16.62 -3.16
C PRO A 67 11.50 -15.99 -3.37
N SER A 68 12.20 -16.36 -4.44
CA SER A 68 13.53 -15.82 -4.78
C SER A 68 13.46 -14.34 -5.12
N LEU A 69 12.44 -13.93 -5.89
CA LEU A 69 12.18 -12.52 -6.19
C LEU A 69 11.80 -11.76 -4.92
N VAL A 70 10.87 -12.28 -4.12
CA VAL A 70 10.44 -11.65 -2.86
C VAL A 70 11.62 -11.43 -1.91
N ASN A 71 12.48 -12.45 -1.73
CA ASN A 71 13.66 -12.35 -0.87
C ASN A 71 14.69 -11.34 -1.40
N LYS A 72 14.81 -11.18 -2.73
CA LYS A 72 15.66 -10.15 -3.32
C LYS A 72 15.11 -8.75 -3.03
N LEU A 73 13.81 -8.53 -3.24
CA LEU A 73 13.16 -7.23 -3.06
C LEU A 73 13.14 -6.81 -1.58
N LYS A 74 13.01 -7.75 -0.64
CA LYS A 74 13.07 -7.52 0.81
C LYS A 74 14.39 -6.92 1.30
N LYS A 75 15.49 -7.07 0.56
CA LYS A 75 16.80 -6.52 0.94
C LYS A 75 16.87 -4.99 0.81
N ASP A 76 16.04 -4.41 -0.04
CA ASP A 76 15.93 -2.97 -0.23
C ASP A 76 14.59 -2.48 0.33
N PRO A 77 14.57 -1.60 1.35
CA PRO A 77 13.32 -1.13 1.96
C PRO A 77 12.33 -0.46 0.99
N ASN A 78 12.83 0.24 -0.04
CA ASN A 78 11.98 0.91 -1.02
C ASN A 78 11.36 -0.10 -1.99
N LEU A 79 12.16 -1.04 -2.49
CA LEU A 79 11.65 -2.11 -3.36
C LEU A 79 10.70 -3.04 -2.61
N HIS A 80 10.97 -3.33 -1.34
CA HIS A 80 10.09 -4.09 -0.47
C HIS A 80 8.72 -3.42 -0.33
N ARG A 81 8.71 -2.10 -0.14
CA ARG A 81 7.47 -1.32 -0.05
C ARG A 81 6.71 -1.31 -1.38
N GLN A 82 7.39 -1.04 -2.49
CA GLN A 82 6.79 -1.06 -3.85
C GLN A 82 6.21 -2.43 -4.21
N MET A 83 6.86 -3.51 -3.78
CA MET A 83 6.33 -4.88 -3.91
C MET A 83 5.03 -5.05 -3.13
N GLY A 84 4.95 -4.52 -1.90
CA GLY A 84 3.72 -4.54 -1.12
C GLY A 84 2.56 -3.80 -1.79
N TYR A 85 2.85 -2.77 -2.59
CA TYR A 85 1.88 -2.01 -3.39
C TYR A 85 1.65 -2.55 -4.81
N GLY A 86 2.11 -3.78 -5.11
CA GLY A 86 1.83 -4.43 -6.39
C GLY A 86 2.64 -3.96 -7.59
N ALA A 87 3.72 -3.19 -7.40
CA ALA A 87 4.51 -2.65 -8.51
C ALA A 87 5.10 -3.72 -9.47
N TYR A 88 5.21 -4.98 -9.01
CA TYR A 88 5.77 -6.11 -9.74
C TYR A 88 4.72 -7.07 -10.33
N THR A 89 3.45 -6.84 -10.02
CA THR A 89 2.33 -7.74 -10.36
C THR A 89 1.15 -6.98 -10.99
N ILE A 90 1.16 -5.64 -10.96
CA ILE A 90 0.11 -4.82 -11.54
C ILE A 90 -0.09 -5.10 -13.03
N ASP A 91 0.98 -5.20 -13.82
CA ASP A 91 0.86 -5.47 -15.26
C ASP A 91 0.22 -6.86 -15.52
N LYS A 92 0.60 -7.86 -14.71
CA LYS A 92 0.05 -9.22 -14.77
C LYS A 92 -1.46 -9.22 -14.50
N ILE A 93 -1.92 -8.52 -13.46
CA ILE A 93 -3.34 -8.53 -13.12
C ILE A 93 -4.18 -7.70 -14.10
N ILE A 94 -3.65 -6.59 -14.62
CA ILE A 94 -4.34 -5.81 -15.66
C ILE A 94 -4.50 -6.67 -16.94
N GLU A 95 -3.46 -7.43 -17.32
CA GLU A 95 -3.52 -8.35 -18.47
C GLU A 95 -4.52 -9.49 -18.27
N GLN A 96 -4.59 -10.06 -17.06
CA GLN A 96 -5.49 -11.15 -16.75
C GLN A 96 -6.95 -10.71 -16.64
N GLU A 97 -7.21 -9.60 -15.95
CA GLU A 97 -8.57 -9.18 -15.65
C GLU A 97 -9.18 -8.35 -16.76
N LYS A 98 -8.36 -7.54 -17.46
CA LYS A 98 -8.81 -6.62 -18.49
C LYS A 98 -9.98 -5.75 -18.00
N PRO A 99 -9.78 -4.94 -16.93
CA PRO A 99 -10.88 -4.18 -16.33
C PRO A 99 -11.39 -3.06 -17.25
N ASP A 100 -12.65 -2.68 -17.11
CA ASP A 100 -13.17 -1.42 -17.68
C ASP A 100 -12.68 -0.22 -16.86
N ILE A 101 -12.52 -0.42 -15.55
CA ILE A 101 -12.15 0.61 -14.57
C ILE A 101 -11.02 0.07 -13.68
N TYR A 102 -9.92 0.80 -13.59
CA TYR A 102 -8.89 0.61 -12.57
C TYR A 102 -9.02 1.72 -11.53
N ILE A 103 -9.12 1.38 -10.26
CA ILE A 103 -9.10 2.34 -9.16
C ILE A 103 -7.98 2.00 -8.18
N GLY A 104 -7.05 2.94 -7.99
CA GLY A 104 -6.03 2.88 -6.94
C GLY A 104 -6.45 3.69 -5.71
N VAL A 105 -6.58 3.01 -4.56
CA VAL A 105 -6.96 3.59 -3.27
C VAL A 105 -5.87 3.35 -2.23
N GLU A 106 -4.99 4.33 -2.05
CA GLU A 106 -3.87 4.31 -1.11
C GLU A 106 -3.25 5.72 -1.04
N ASP A 107 -2.23 5.92 -0.22
CA ASP A 107 -1.33 7.06 -0.37
C ASP A 107 -0.72 7.14 -1.80
N ILE A 108 -0.61 8.36 -2.34
CA ILE A 108 -0.25 8.59 -3.75
C ILE A 108 1.07 7.93 -4.18
N TRP A 109 2.04 7.79 -3.26
CA TRP A 109 3.33 7.19 -3.57
C TRP A 109 3.24 5.69 -3.87
N ALA A 110 2.19 5.00 -3.41
CA ALA A 110 1.96 3.59 -3.70
C ALA A 110 1.79 3.33 -5.21
N PHE A 111 1.24 4.31 -5.93
CA PHE A 111 0.99 4.25 -7.37
C PHE A 111 2.04 4.98 -8.20
N SER A 112 3.18 5.33 -7.61
CA SER A 112 4.25 6.02 -8.33
C SER A 112 4.64 5.24 -9.59
N LYS A 113 4.66 5.94 -10.73
CA LYS A 113 4.93 5.39 -12.07
C LYS A 113 3.84 4.51 -12.67
N PHE A 114 2.69 4.32 -12.00
CA PHE A 114 1.59 3.54 -12.58
C PHE A 114 0.94 4.32 -13.73
N TRP A 115 0.84 5.65 -13.59
CA TRP A 115 0.41 6.55 -14.66
C TRP A 115 1.39 6.66 -15.84
N ASP A 116 2.58 6.07 -15.73
CA ASP A 116 3.52 5.95 -16.84
C ASP A 116 3.44 4.57 -17.51
N ARG A 117 2.54 3.68 -17.04
CA ARG A 117 2.34 2.37 -17.66
C ARG A 117 1.60 2.52 -18.98
N LYS A 118 2.00 1.69 -19.93
CA LYS A 118 1.47 1.70 -21.31
C LYS A 118 -0.03 1.41 -21.38
N TRP A 119 -0.56 0.68 -20.41
CA TRP A 119 -1.99 0.40 -20.29
C TRP A 119 -2.77 1.52 -19.59
N TRP A 120 -2.15 2.48 -18.90
CA TRP A 120 -2.84 3.44 -18.01
C TRP A 120 -3.97 4.22 -18.67
N ASN A 121 -3.77 4.66 -19.90
CA ASN A 121 -4.78 5.43 -20.63
C ASN A 121 -5.82 4.57 -21.37
N ARG A 122 -5.76 3.24 -21.23
CA ARG A 122 -6.66 2.30 -21.90
C ARG A 122 -7.96 2.07 -21.11
N PRO A 123 -7.94 1.50 -19.88
CA PRO A 123 -9.12 1.49 -19.05
C PRO A 123 -9.34 2.87 -18.43
N ASN A 124 -10.50 3.05 -17.80
CA ASN A 124 -10.75 4.24 -17.00
C ASN A 124 -9.94 4.15 -15.70
N CYS A 125 -8.80 4.84 -15.65
CA CYS A 125 -7.99 4.90 -14.45
C CYS A 125 -8.44 6.01 -13.50
N MET A 126 -8.54 5.67 -12.23
CA MET A 126 -8.89 6.53 -11.11
C MET A 126 -7.89 6.38 -9.97
N VAL A 127 -7.53 7.48 -9.35
CA VAL A 127 -6.76 7.50 -8.09
C VAL A 127 -7.61 8.17 -7.03
N TRP A 128 -7.76 7.51 -5.89
CA TRP A 128 -8.54 7.96 -4.76
C TRP A 128 -7.69 7.91 -3.49
N THR A 129 -7.04 9.04 -3.16
CA THR A 129 -5.86 9.06 -2.27
C THR A 129 -6.00 10.01 -1.09
N THR A 130 -5.14 9.84 -0.11
CA THR A 130 -4.92 10.80 0.98
C THR A 130 -3.72 11.70 0.66
N LEU A 131 -3.92 13.00 0.86
CA LEU A 131 -2.87 14.02 0.87
C LEU A 131 -3.14 14.94 2.06
N ASP A 132 -2.14 15.16 2.89
CA ASP A 132 -2.37 15.71 4.23
C ASP A 132 -1.52 16.94 4.56
N SER A 133 -0.54 17.28 3.72
CA SER A 133 0.52 18.23 4.06
C SER A 133 0.69 19.29 2.97
N LEU A 134 1.13 20.48 3.40
CA LEU A 134 1.57 21.56 2.52
C LEU A 134 3.08 21.80 2.64
N PRO A 135 3.80 22.19 1.57
CA PRO A 135 3.33 22.16 0.18
C PRO A 135 2.90 20.74 -0.22
N ILE A 136 1.94 20.63 -1.15
CA ILE A 136 1.49 19.32 -1.65
C ILE A 136 2.71 18.55 -2.17
N LEU A 137 2.76 17.24 -1.86
CA LEU A 137 3.87 16.38 -2.24
C LEU A 137 4.20 16.56 -3.74
N PRO A 138 5.46 16.81 -4.13
CA PRO A 138 5.82 17.07 -5.53
C PRO A 138 5.36 15.97 -6.49
N ASN A 139 5.44 14.70 -6.07
CA ASN A 139 4.96 13.57 -6.85
C ASN A 139 3.44 13.63 -7.11
N ALA A 140 2.65 14.11 -6.14
CA ALA A 140 1.21 14.25 -6.31
C ALA A 140 0.84 15.36 -7.31
N VAL A 141 1.59 16.47 -7.27
CA VAL A 141 1.45 17.57 -8.24
C VAL A 141 1.86 17.12 -9.64
N GLN A 142 3.00 16.43 -9.77
CA GLN A 142 3.48 15.90 -11.06
C GLN A 142 2.57 14.81 -11.65
N ALA A 143 1.92 14.02 -10.80
CA ALA A 143 0.98 12.99 -11.23
C ALA A 143 -0.37 13.57 -11.68
N ALA A 144 -0.80 14.71 -11.12
CA ALA A 144 -2.12 15.29 -11.37
C ALA A 144 -2.50 15.42 -12.86
N PRO A 145 -1.65 15.94 -13.79
CA PRO A 145 -2.00 16.03 -15.21
C PRO A 145 -2.15 14.66 -15.91
N LYS A 146 -1.62 13.59 -15.32
CA LYS A 146 -1.68 12.21 -15.87
C LYS A 146 -2.85 11.39 -15.31
N ILE A 147 -3.51 11.87 -14.26
CA ILE A 147 -4.63 11.20 -13.61
C ILE A 147 -5.91 11.94 -13.99
N LYS A 148 -6.69 11.38 -14.93
CA LYS A 148 -7.97 11.95 -15.38
C LYS A 148 -9.01 12.01 -14.26
N ASN A 149 -9.12 10.92 -13.50
CA ASN A 149 -10.07 10.78 -12.39
C ASN A 149 -9.31 10.82 -11.07
N TYR A 150 -9.06 12.02 -10.55
CA TYR A 150 -8.24 12.22 -9.35
C TYR A 150 -9.07 12.73 -8.17
N TYR A 151 -9.17 11.91 -7.13
CA TYR A 151 -9.97 12.20 -5.94
C TYR A 151 -9.13 12.18 -4.67
N THR A 152 -9.29 13.20 -3.83
CA THR A 152 -8.66 13.26 -2.50
C THR A 152 -9.67 13.02 -1.38
N TRP A 153 -9.23 12.40 -0.28
CA TRP A 153 -10.10 12.06 0.85
C TRP A 153 -10.52 13.26 1.71
N SER A 154 -9.90 14.43 1.52
CA SER A 154 -10.24 15.67 2.22
C SER A 154 -10.46 16.82 1.24
N THR A 155 -11.28 17.80 1.63
CA THR A 155 -11.48 19.02 0.83
C THR A 155 -10.23 19.88 0.83
N PHE A 156 -9.44 19.81 1.90
CA PHE A 156 -8.14 20.45 2.04
C PHE A 156 -7.23 20.17 0.83
N ALA A 157 -6.97 18.90 0.53
CA ALA A 157 -6.04 18.57 -0.54
C ALA A 157 -6.55 18.94 -1.95
N ALA A 158 -7.84 18.73 -2.21
CA ALA A 158 -8.46 19.14 -3.47
C ALA A 158 -8.35 20.65 -3.67
N ARG A 159 -8.67 21.44 -2.63
CA ARG A 159 -8.55 22.90 -2.65
C ARG A 159 -7.13 23.35 -2.97
N GLU A 160 -6.13 22.75 -2.33
CA GLU A 160 -4.74 23.14 -2.53
C GLU A 160 -4.18 22.72 -3.90
N LEU A 161 -4.60 21.57 -4.45
CA LEU A 161 -4.28 21.18 -5.83
C LEU A 161 -4.97 22.08 -6.87
N ASN A 162 -6.22 22.51 -6.61
CA ASN A 162 -6.93 23.44 -7.49
C ASN A 162 -6.22 24.81 -7.55
N LYS A 163 -5.72 25.32 -6.41
CA LYS A 163 -4.89 26.54 -6.38
C LYS A 163 -3.59 26.43 -7.20
N LEU A 164 -3.09 25.21 -7.42
CA LEU A 164 -1.94 24.92 -8.27
C LEU A 164 -2.31 24.74 -9.76
N GLY A 165 -3.58 24.93 -10.13
CA GLY A 165 -4.07 24.81 -11.51
C GLY A 165 -4.64 23.45 -11.88
N HIS A 166 -4.81 22.53 -10.92
CA HIS A 166 -5.35 21.19 -11.17
C HIS A 166 -6.84 21.08 -10.82
N GLU A 167 -7.68 21.92 -11.44
CA GLU A 167 -9.11 22.07 -11.13
C GLU A 167 -9.95 20.78 -11.29
N HIS A 168 -9.44 19.79 -12.04
CA HIS A 168 -10.09 18.49 -12.20
C HIS A 168 -10.00 17.61 -10.95
N VAL A 169 -9.13 17.93 -10.00
CA VAL A 169 -8.99 17.20 -8.74
C VAL A 169 -10.18 17.52 -7.82
N LYS A 170 -10.90 16.48 -7.42
CA LYS A 170 -12.11 16.61 -6.59
C LYS A 170 -11.93 15.94 -5.23
N CYS A 171 -12.77 16.31 -4.27
CA CYS A 171 -12.84 15.57 -3.02
C CYS A 171 -13.88 14.44 -3.13
N LEU A 172 -13.49 13.25 -2.70
CA LEU A 172 -14.38 12.14 -2.40
C LEU A 172 -13.91 11.54 -1.07
N HIS A 173 -14.70 11.64 -0.01
CA HIS A 173 -14.31 11.11 1.29
C HIS A 173 -14.36 9.58 1.30
N GLY A 174 -13.43 8.92 1.99
CA GLY A 174 -13.53 7.51 2.37
C GLY A 174 -14.80 7.24 3.18
N SER A 175 -15.33 6.04 3.02
CA SER A 175 -16.60 5.63 3.63
C SER A 175 -16.45 5.20 5.09
N VAL A 176 -17.51 5.42 5.87
CA VAL A 176 -17.66 4.99 7.26
C VAL A 176 -18.95 4.18 7.38
N ASP A 177 -18.87 3.05 8.07
CA ASP A 177 -20.03 2.21 8.35
C ASP A 177 -20.89 2.85 9.45
N THR A 178 -22.12 3.22 9.10
CA THR A 178 -23.07 3.88 10.00
C THR A 178 -23.98 2.90 10.74
N GLU A 179 -23.92 1.60 10.45
CA GLU A 179 -24.72 0.58 11.13
C GLU A 179 -24.05 0.11 12.42
N VAL A 180 -22.71 0.15 12.47
CA VAL A 180 -21.93 -0.37 13.61
C VAL A 180 -21.68 0.67 14.69
N PHE A 181 -21.46 1.93 14.30
CA PHE A 181 -21.20 3.03 15.23
C PHE A 181 -22.48 3.82 15.44
N PHE A 182 -22.93 3.88 16.69
CA PHE A 182 -24.13 4.60 17.08
C PHE A 182 -24.12 4.85 18.58
N LYS A 183 -24.86 5.88 19.00
CA LYS A 183 -25.03 6.20 20.41
C LYS A 183 -25.93 5.16 21.10
N TYR A 184 -25.46 4.58 22.18
CA TYR A 184 -26.28 3.74 23.06
C TYR A 184 -27.20 4.58 23.95
N ASP A 185 -28.29 3.96 24.40
CA ASP A 185 -29.12 4.51 25.47
C ASP A 185 -28.32 4.60 26.80
N GLU A 186 -28.84 5.40 27.74
CA GLU A 186 -28.13 5.65 29.00
C GLU A 186 -27.95 4.40 29.86
N GLU A 187 -28.91 3.45 29.86
CA GLU A 187 -28.82 2.23 30.64
C GLU A 187 -27.68 1.35 30.14
N THR A 188 -27.66 1.08 28.83
CA THR A 188 -26.61 0.32 28.15
C THR A 188 -25.25 0.96 28.38
N ARG A 189 -25.13 2.28 28.18
CA ARG A 189 -23.88 3.02 28.44
C ARG A 189 -23.43 2.87 29.90
N ASN A 190 -24.35 3.01 30.86
CA ASN A 190 -24.04 2.89 32.28
C ASN A 190 -23.59 1.47 32.64
N ASN A 191 -24.17 0.44 32.03
CA ASN A 191 -23.75 -0.95 32.21
C ASN A 191 -22.35 -1.20 31.65
N ILE A 192 -22.02 -0.66 30.47
CA ILE A 192 -20.67 -0.74 29.89
C ILE A 192 -19.65 -0.05 30.80
N ARG A 193 -19.96 1.15 31.32
CA ARG A 193 -19.08 1.87 32.26
C ARG A 193 -18.84 1.06 33.55
N LYS A 194 -19.90 0.51 34.14
CA LYS A 194 -19.80 -0.36 35.33
C LYS A 194 -18.93 -1.59 35.06
N GLY A 195 -19.10 -2.25 33.91
CA GLY A 195 -18.26 -3.41 33.53
C GLY A 195 -16.77 -3.06 33.36
N ASN A 196 -16.45 -1.79 33.14
CA ASN A 196 -15.09 -1.27 33.04
C ASN A 196 -14.62 -0.52 34.32
N ASP A 197 -15.36 -0.60 35.42
CA ASP A 197 -15.05 0.10 36.68
C ASP A 197 -14.91 1.63 36.53
N ILE A 198 -15.68 2.22 35.62
CA ILE A 198 -15.73 3.67 35.37
C ILE A 198 -16.96 4.24 36.09
N ALA A 199 -16.76 5.22 36.96
CA ALA A 199 -17.87 5.81 37.69
C ALA A 199 -18.75 6.66 36.77
N LEU A 200 -20.06 6.72 37.05
CA LEU A 200 -21.01 7.39 36.16
C LEU A 200 -20.80 8.91 36.09
N ASP A 201 -20.23 9.51 37.13
CA ASP A 201 -19.92 10.93 37.21
C ASP A 201 -18.49 11.28 36.75
N GLU A 202 -17.72 10.29 36.29
CA GLU A 202 -16.43 10.55 35.64
C GLU A 202 -16.62 11.13 34.24
N PHE A 203 -15.83 12.17 33.94
CA PHE A 203 -15.78 12.82 32.64
C PHE A 203 -14.65 12.24 31.79
N ILE A 204 -15.00 11.38 30.85
CA ILE A 204 -14.03 10.61 30.06
C ILE A 204 -13.74 11.33 28.75
N ILE A 205 -12.48 11.76 28.58
CA ILE A 205 -11.97 12.37 27.36
C ILE A 205 -11.32 11.25 26.55
N GLY A 206 -11.82 10.97 25.35
CA GLY A 206 -11.32 9.88 24.52
C GLY A 206 -10.44 10.33 23.36
N PHE A 207 -9.44 9.51 23.04
CA PHE A 207 -8.64 9.62 21.83
C PHE A 207 -8.35 8.21 21.26
N VAL A 208 -8.89 7.92 20.08
CA VAL A 208 -8.70 6.66 19.34
C VAL A 208 -7.74 6.93 18.19
N PHE A 209 -6.59 6.27 18.19
CA PHE A 209 -5.54 6.51 17.20
C PHE A 209 -4.55 5.36 17.13
N ARG A 210 -3.78 5.29 16.04
CA ARG A 210 -2.54 4.53 15.99
C ARG A 210 -1.41 5.39 16.56
N ASN A 211 -0.59 4.86 17.46
CA ASN A 211 0.48 5.61 18.12
C ASN A 211 1.62 5.97 17.14
N GLN A 212 1.41 7.06 16.40
CA GLN A 212 2.36 7.62 15.44
C GLN A 212 2.76 9.02 15.89
N LEU A 213 3.96 9.46 15.53
CA LEU A 213 4.50 10.77 15.94
C LEU A 213 3.62 11.95 15.50
N ARG A 214 2.84 11.80 14.43
CA ARG A 214 1.88 12.81 13.96
C ARG A 214 0.65 12.98 14.86
N LYS A 215 0.41 12.09 15.83
CA LYS A 215 -0.67 12.21 16.80
C LYS A 215 -0.12 12.95 18.01
N SER A 216 -0.55 14.19 18.25
CA SER A 216 0.09 15.12 19.18
C SER A 216 -0.18 14.77 20.66
N VAL A 217 0.19 13.56 21.07
CA VAL A 217 -0.01 13.03 22.43
C VAL A 217 0.62 13.94 23.49
N PRO A 218 1.85 14.47 23.33
CA PRO A 218 2.41 15.41 24.31
C PRO A 218 1.52 16.65 24.52
N ASN A 219 1.02 17.24 23.43
CA ASN A 219 0.15 18.42 23.48
C ASN A 219 -1.20 18.10 24.13
N LEU A 220 -1.76 16.91 23.88
CA LEU A 220 -2.98 16.43 24.53
C LEU A 220 -2.80 16.33 26.05
N LEU A 221 -1.68 15.75 26.49
CA LEU A 221 -1.36 15.61 27.91
C LEU A 221 -1.22 16.98 28.60
N ASP A 222 -0.55 17.94 27.95
CA ASP A 222 -0.44 19.31 28.47
C ASP A 222 -1.81 20.01 28.52
N GLY A 223 -2.64 19.81 27.49
CA GLY A 223 -4.00 20.35 27.44
C GLY A 223 -4.92 19.74 28.49
N PHE A 224 -4.79 18.43 28.76
CA PHE A 224 -5.51 17.73 29.82
C PHE A 224 -5.11 18.25 31.20
N LYS A 225 -3.80 18.41 31.46
CA LYS A 225 -3.28 18.99 32.71
C LYS A 225 -3.83 20.41 32.94
N GLU A 226 -3.85 21.22 31.90
CA GLU A 226 -4.40 22.57 31.96
C GLU A 226 -5.92 22.58 32.17
N PHE A 227 -6.66 21.64 31.56
CA PHE A 227 -8.09 21.45 31.81
C PHE A 227 -8.39 21.11 33.27
N LEU A 228 -7.63 20.19 33.88
CA LEU A 228 -7.79 19.81 35.29
C LEU A 228 -7.52 21.00 36.23
N LYS A 229 -6.50 21.82 35.93
CA LYS A 229 -6.22 23.05 36.71
C LYS A 229 -7.40 24.03 36.68
N ARG A 230 -8.03 24.20 35.51
CA ARG A 230 -9.18 25.10 35.31
C ARG A 230 -10.49 24.56 35.86
N ASN A 231 -10.61 23.24 35.99
CA ASN A 231 -11.83 22.56 36.40
C ASN A 231 -11.52 21.55 37.53
N ARG A 232 -11.03 22.03 38.68
CA ARG A 232 -10.57 21.18 39.81
C ARG A 232 -11.61 20.20 40.36
N LYS A 233 -12.89 20.42 40.09
CA LYS A 233 -14.00 19.54 40.49
C LYS A 233 -14.34 18.47 39.44
N ALA A 234 -13.75 18.56 38.24
CA ALA A 234 -13.97 17.56 37.20
C ALA A 234 -13.30 16.25 37.61
N LYS A 235 -14.09 15.19 37.78
CA LYS A 235 -13.60 13.82 37.93
C LYS A 235 -13.20 13.28 36.56
N ALA A 236 -12.19 13.89 35.94
CA ALA A 236 -11.86 13.63 34.55
C ALA A 236 -10.71 12.65 34.39
N LYS A 237 -10.85 11.76 33.39
CA LYS A 237 -9.82 10.82 32.96
C LYS A 237 -9.61 10.93 31.45
N LEU A 238 -8.41 10.62 30.99
CA LEU A 238 -8.03 10.61 29.58
C LEU A 238 -7.87 9.16 29.09
N LEU A 239 -8.74 8.73 28.18
CA LEU A 239 -8.70 7.42 27.55
C LEU A 239 -7.93 7.47 26.24
N LEU A 240 -6.76 6.84 26.22
CA LEU A 240 -5.91 6.68 25.04
C LEU A 240 -6.08 5.25 24.47
N HIS A 241 -7.04 5.08 23.57
CA HIS A 241 -7.24 3.83 22.85
C HIS A 241 -6.23 3.73 21.71
N THR A 242 -5.09 3.11 22.01
CA THR A 242 -3.96 2.94 21.07
C THR A 242 -3.06 1.80 21.55
N SER A 243 -2.14 1.35 20.70
CA SER A 243 -0.99 0.56 21.17
C SER A 243 -0.01 1.43 21.95
N TRP A 244 0.35 0.99 23.15
CA TRP A 244 1.37 1.64 23.98
C TRP A 244 2.78 1.09 23.70
N ALA A 245 2.86 -0.03 22.96
CA ALA A 245 4.12 -0.67 22.57
C ALA A 245 4.85 0.02 21.40
N GLU A 246 4.18 0.83 20.57
CA GLU A 246 4.79 1.57 19.45
C GLU A 246 4.82 3.10 19.71
N GLY A 247 5.40 3.89 18.80
CA GLY A 247 5.28 5.35 18.80
C GLY A 247 5.74 6.09 20.05
N TRP A 248 4.93 7.05 20.51
CA TRP A 248 5.19 7.86 21.70
C TRP A 248 5.42 6.99 22.94
N ASP A 249 6.41 7.36 23.74
CA ASP A 249 6.66 6.76 25.05
C ASP A 249 5.75 7.40 26.11
N ILE A 250 4.49 6.96 26.11
CA ILE A 250 3.44 7.52 26.97
C ILE A 250 3.81 7.41 28.46
N PRO A 251 4.24 6.25 29.00
CA PRO A 251 4.63 6.16 30.42
C PRO A 251 5.71 7.17 30.81
N ARG A 252 6.74 7.34 29.97
CA ARG A 252 7.78 8.36 30.20
C ARG A 252 7.24 9.77 30.13
N LEU A 253 6.36 10.08 29.18
CA LEU A 253 5.71 11.40 29.07
C LEU A 253 4.84 11.72 30.30
N LEU A 254 4.14 10.74 30.87
CA LEU A 254 3.36 10.93 32.11
C LEU A 254 4.29 11.29 33.27
N LYS A 255 5.39 10.55 33.45
CA LYS A 255 6.40 10.84 34.48
C LYS A 255 7.03 12.22 34.29
N GLU A 256 7.45 12.56 33.08
CA GLU A 256 8.05 13.87 32.74
C GLU A 256 7.09 15.02 33.07
N LYS A 257 5.81 14.85 32.73
CA LYS A 257 4.79 15.89 32.93
C LYS A 257 4.18 15.88 34.33
N GLY A 258 4.54 14.91 35.19
CA GLY A 258 3.97 14.74 36.52
C GLY A 258 2.46 14.50 36.49
N ILE A 259 2.00 13.65 35.57
CA ILE A 259 0.60 13.22 35.46
C ILE A 259 0.47 11.84 36.13
N ASP A 260 -0.50 11.72 37.03
CA ASP A 260 -0.83 10.46 37.68
C ASP A 260 -1.36 9.44 36.66
N ASN A 261 -0.81 8.22 36.69
CA ASN A 261 -1.20 7.13 35.79
C ASN A 261 -2.67 6.75 35.95
N ASP A 262 -3.24 6.88 37.17
CA ASP A 262 -4.63 6.54 37.43
C ASP A 262 -5.63 7.46 36.72
N LEU A 263 -5.17 8.62 36.23
CA LEU A 263 -5.95 9.55 35.42
C LEU A 263 -5.95 9.16 33.93
N ILE A 264 -5.10 8.24 33.51
CA ILE A 264 -4.91 7.85 32.11
C ILE A 264 -5.35 6.41 31.91
N LEU A 265 -6.37 6.23 31.08
CA LEU A 265 -6.93 4.93 30.76
C LEU A 265 -6.40 4.45 29.41
N THR A 266 -6.32 3.14 29.24
CA THR A 266 -6.12 2.47 27.95
C THR A 266 -7.06 1.28 27.83
N SER A 267 -7.22 0.76 26.62
CA SER A 267 -7.96 -0.47 26.36
C SER A 267 -7.00 -1.65 26.22
N TYR A 268 -7.15 -2.61 27.12
CA TYR A 268 -6.52 -3.90 27.04
C TYR A 268 -7.42 -4.91 26.33
N PHE A 269 -6.86 -5.70 25.42
CA PHE A 269 -7.53 -6.74 24.65
C PHE A 269 -6.85 -8.09 24.87
N CYS A 270 -7.63 -9.14 25.11
CA CYS A 270 -7.14 -10.50 25.25
C CYS A 270 -7.20 -11.26 23.93
N SER A 271 -6.06 -11.71 23.40
CA SER A 271 -6.00 -12.48 22.16
C SER A 271 -6.57 -13.90 22.24
N ASN A 272 -6.88 -14.40 23.45
CA ASN A 272 -7.42 -15.74 23.64
C ASN A 272 -8.96 -15.75 23.71
N CYS A 273 -9.56 -14.93 24.58
CA CYS A 273 -11.02 -14.89 24.74
C CYS A 273 -11.69 -13.71 24.03
N CYS A 274 -10.92 -12.82 23.39
CA CYS A 274 -11.40 -11.62 22.71
C CYS A 274 -12.13 -10.60 23.62
N ALA A 275 -12.07 -10.76 24.94
CA ALA A 275 -12.58 -9.77 25.89
C ALA A 275 -11.65 -8.54 25.94
N TYR A 276 -12.22 -7.38 26.28
CA TYR A 276 -11.47 -6.16 26.53
C TYR A 276 -11.76 -5.59 27.92
N LYS A 277 -10.85 -4.75 28.42
CA LYS A 277 -11.02 -3.97 29.66
C LYS A 277 -10.40 -2.59 29.48
N VAL A 278 -11.11 -1.55 29.89
CA VAL A 278 -10.57 -0.19 30.00
C VAL A 278 -10.06 0.02 31.43
N LYS A 279 -8.76 0.28 31.58
CA LYS A 279 -8.09 0.50 32.88
C LYS A 279 -6.79 1.30 32.70
N PRO A 280 -6.17 1.81 33.77
CA PRO A 280 -4.83 2.40 33.70
C PRO A 280 -3.81 1.43 33.11
N PHE A 281 -2.75 1.97 32.50
CA PHE A 281 -1.67 1.14 31.96
C PHE A 281 -0.94 0.43 33.10
N ALA A 282 -0.79 -0.90 32.98
CA ALA A 282 -0.31 -1.79 34.01
C ALA A 282 1.23 -1.86 34.07
N GLY A 283 1.92 -0.73 33.95
CA GLY A 283 3.38 -0.68 33.99
C GLY A 283 3.97 0.73 33.94
N ASP A 284 5.21 0.87 34.42
CA ASP A 284 5.99 2.11 34.36
C ASP A 284 6.83 2.24 33.07
N SER A 285 6.85 1.19 32.24
CA SER A 285 7.51 1.17 30.93
C SER A 285 6.68 0.40 29.90
N LYS A 286 6.96 0.64 28.62
CA LYS A 286 6.26 -0.03 27.50
C LYS A 286 6.28 -1.55 27.62
N GLU A 287 7.41 -2.11 28.02
CA GLU A 287 7.61 -3.56 28.07
C GLU A 287 6.82 -4.21 29.21
N LYS A 288 6.71 -3.52 30.35
CA LYS A 288 6.11 -4.08 31.57
C LYS A 288 4.59 -4.00 31.58
N GLY A 289 3.99 -3.07 30.85
CA GLY A 289 2.53 -2.94 30.79
C GLY A 289 1.86 -3.79 29.71
N GLU A 290 2.62 -4.51 28.88
CA GLU A 290 2.10 -5.49 27.92
C GLU A 290 2.14 -6.92 28.50
N LYS A 291 1.59 -7.90 27.79
CA LYS A 291 1.57 -9.33 28.20
C LYS A 291 1.00 -9.54 29.61
N GLN A 292 -0.10 -8.89 29.91
CA GLN A 292 -0.79 -9.06 31.18
C GLN A 292 -1.61 -10.36 31.18
N ALA A 293 -1.90 -10.88 32.37
CA ALA A 293 -2.86 -11.97 32.52
C ALA A 293 -4.29 -11.46 32.26
N CYS A 294 -5.10 -12.26 31.57
CA CYS A 294 -6.50 -11.91 31.31
C CYS A 294 -7.36 -12.18 32.54
N GLU A 295 -7.99 -11.13 33.09
CA GLU A 295 -8.92 -11.24 34.23
C GLU A 295 -10.20 -12.03 33.89
N HIS A 296 -10.59 -12.07 32.60
CA HIS A 296 -11.81 -12.75 32.17
C HIS A 296 -11.63 -14.27 31.99
N CYS A 297 -10.51 -14.71 31.41
CA CYS A 297 -10.29 -16.13 31.08
C CYS A 297 -9.08 -16.76 31.80
N GLY A 298 -8.35 -16.00 32.62
CA GLY A 298 -7.19 -16.47 33.39
C GLY A 298 -5.92 -16.73 32.58
N SER A 299 -5.95 -16.58 31.25
CA SER A 299 -4.80 -16.87 30.38
C SER A 299 -3.66 -15.87 30.61
N LYS A 300 -2.45 -16.39 30.82
CA LYS A 300 -1.21 -15.60 31.01
C LYS A 300 -0.73 -14.99 29.70
N ASP A 301 -0.14 -13.79 29.76
CA ASP A 301 0.52 -13.10 28.64
C ASP A 301 -0.36 -12.82 27.39
N THR A 302 -1.68 -12.84 27.56
CA THR A 302 -2.63 -12.67 26.44
C THR A 302 -3.25 -11.28 26.36
N GLN A 303 -3.22 -10.52 27.45
CA GLN A 303 -3.84 -9.21 27.53
C GLN A 303 -2.82 -8.12 27.19
N ASN A 304 -3.02 -7.44 26.05
CA ASN A 304 -2.12 -6.42 25.52
C ASN A 304 -2.92 -5.17 25.14
N THR A 305 -2.27 -4.03 24.96
CA THR A 305 -2.93 -2.88 24.35
C THR A 305 -3.25 -3.17 22.87
N THR A 306 -4.35 -2.59 22.38
CA THR A 306 -4.84 -2.82 21.00
C THR A 306 -3.75 -2.54 19.96
N ASN A 307 -3.65 -3.37 18.92
CA ASN A 307 -2.67 -3.19 17.84
C ASN A 307 -3.17 -3.77 16.51
N VAL A 308 -2.38 -3.61 15.45
CA VAL A 308 -2.75 -4.01 14.08
C VAL A 308 -2.89 -5.53 13.87
N LYS A 309 -2.42 -6.35 14.82
CA LYS A 309 -2.52 -7.82 14.75
C LYS A 309 -3.68 -8.35 15.61
N ALA A 310 -3.90 -7.74 16.77
CA ALA A 310 -4.92 -8.14 17.73
C ALA A 310 -5.49 -6.90 18.42
N GLY A 311 -6.81 -6.77 18.39
CA GLY A 311 -7.52 -5.63 18.96
C GLY A 311 -9.02 -5.88 19.03
N VAL A 312 -9.73 -4.89 19.53
CA VAL A 312 -11.19 -4.93 19.65
C VAL A 312 -11.86 -4.99 18.27
N ASN A 313 -12.99 -5.67 18.20
CA ASN A 313 -13.84 -5.59 17.00
C ASN A 313 -14.63 -4.26 16.97
N GLU A 314 -15.31 -3.97 15.86
CA GLU A 314 -16.00 -2.68 15.68
C GLU A 314 -17.16 -2.47 16.67
N ARG A 315 -17.84 -3.53 17.11
CA ARG A 315 -18.88 -3.45 18.16
C ARG A 315 -18.28 -3.02 19.50
N GLN A 316 -17.19 -3.67 19.91
CA GLN A 316 -16.44 -3.32 21.13
C GLN A 316 -15.84 -1.91 21.02
N LEU A 317 -15.42 -1.49 19.83
CA LEU A 317 -14.96 -0.12 19.61
C LEU A 317 -16.10 0.90 19.76
N ASN A 318 -17.31 0.60 19.28
CA ASN A 318 -18.49 1.44 19.53
C ASN A 318 -18.83 1.52 21.03
N GLU A 319 -18.69 0.43 21.78
CA GLU A 319 -18.79 0.45 23.25
C GLU A 319 -17.76 1.39 23.88
N ILE A 320 -16.50 1.35 23.41
CA ILE A 320 -15.43 2.23 23.88
C ILE A 320 -15.72 3.70 23.57
N TYR A 321 -16.25 4.04 22.39
CA TYR A 321 -16.72 5.40 22.11
C TYR A 321 -17.83 5.82 23.07
N ASN A 322 -18.81 4.95 23.32
CA ASN A 322 -19.93 5.24 24.23
C ASN A 322 -19.50 5.39 25.71
N ILE A 323 -18.34 4.87 26.11
CA ILE A 323 -17.74 5.17 27.43
C ILE A 323 -17.36 6.65 27.56
N MET A 324 -17.05 7.34 26.46
CA MET A 324 -16.53 8.71 26.46
C MET A 324 -17.65 9.75 26.67
N ASP A 325 -17.27 10.95 27.10
CA ASP A 325 -18.15 12.14 27.13
C ASP A 325 -17.79 13.18 26.08
N VAL A 326 -16.53 13.15 25.61
CA VAL A 326 -16.01 14.01 24.55
C VAL A 326 -14.87 13.28 23.84
N TYR A 327 -14.75 13.50 22.53
CA TYR A 327 -13.66 12.97 21.73
C TYR A 327 -12.68 14.08 21.36
N CYS A 328 -11.38 13.90 21.61
CA CYS A 328 -10.36 14.90 21.33
C CYS A 328 -9.25 14.31 20.46
N HIS A 329 -9.05 14.86 19.27
CA HIS A 329 -8.15 14.35 18.25
C HIS A 329 -7.13 15.43 17.84
N PRO A 330 -6.07 15.65 18.64
CA PRO A 330 -4.98 16.54 18.25
C PRO A 330 -3.95 15.80 17.39
N PHE A 331 -3.58 16.39 16.26
CA PHE A 331 -2.66 15.80 15.31
C PHE A 331 -1.95 16.88 14.49
N THR A 332 -0.91 16.47 13.76
CA THR A 332 -0.09 17.38 12.95
C THR A 332 -0.53 17.48 11.49
N SER A 333 -1.01 16.38 10.91
CA SER A 333 -1.63 16.27 9.59
C SER A 333 -2.27 14.88 9.44
N GLY A 334 -3.29 14.74 8.58
CA GLY A 334 -3.99 13.47 8.36
C GLY A 334 -4.81 13.44 7.07
N GLY A 335 -5.14 12.25 6.58
CA GLY A 335 -5.90 12.08 5.35
C GLY A 335 -7.41 12.32 5.48
N GLN A 336 -8.05 11.71 6.49
CA GLN A 336 -9.48 11.88 6.81
C GLN A 336 -9.77 11.69 8.31
N GLU A 337 -8.98 10.85 8.98
CA GLU A 337 -9.17 10.49 10.39
C GLU A 337 -10.54 9.86 10.66
N LEU A 338 -10.77 8.66 10.12
CA LEU A 338 -11.99 7.86 10.35
C LEU A 338 -12.45 7.83 11.82
N PRO A 339 -11.57 7.73 12.83
CA PRO A 339 -11.98 7.77 14.24
C PRO A 339 -12.74 9.02 14.66
N VAL A 340 -12.52 10.17 14.01
CA VAL A 340 -13.32 11.38 14.22
C VAL A 340 -14.77 11.13 13.82
N GLN A 341 -14.99 10.51 12.66
CA GLN A 341 -16.32 10.27 12.14
C GLN A 341 -17.05 9.15 12.90
N GLU A 342 -16.33 8.09 13.30
CA GLU A 342 -16.85 7.04 14.19
C GLU A 342 -17.33 7.63 15.52
N ALA A 343 -16.54 8.52 16.15
CA ALA A 343 -16.92 9.19 17.38
C ALA A 343 -18.20 10.04 17.23
N LYS A 344 -18.35 10.73 16.09
CA LYS A 344 -19.56 11.51 15.78
C LYS A 344 -20.79 10.63 15.64
N LEU A 345 -20.67 9.46 15.00
CA LEU A 345 -21.76 8.49 14.89
C LEU A 345 -22.18 7.96 16.26
N SER A 346 -21.24 7.78 17.19
CA SER A 346 -21.54 7.47 18.60
C SER A 346 -22.10 8.68 19.39
N GLY A 347 -22.42 9.80 18.72
CA GLY A 347 -23.04 10.98 19.31
C GLY A 347 -22.10 11.86 20.15
N LEU A 348 -20.78 11.70 19.99
CA LEU A 348 -19.79 12.51 20.72
C LEU A 348 -19.54 13.85 20.01
N ILE A 349 -19.33 14.90 20.81
CA ILE A 349 -18.74 16.14 20.31
C ILE A 349 -17.25 15.90 20.09
N THR A 350 -16.76 16.19 18.88
CA THR A 350 -15.35 16.01 18.51
C THR A 350 -14.59 17.33 18.57
N LEU A 351 -13.44 17.33 19.23
CA LEU A 351 -12.46 18.42 19.24
C LEU A 351 -11.32 18.02 18.30
N VAL A 352 -11.09 18.76 17.22
CA VAL A 352 -10.18 18.34 16.14
C VAL A 352 -9.26 19.50 15.76
N THR A 353 -7.97 19.21 15.51
CA THR A 353 -7.02 20.21 14.98
C THR A 353 -7.56 20.80 13.69
N ASN A 354 -7.72 22.12 13.65
CA ASN A 354 -8.27 22.84 12.49
C ASN A 354 -7.20 23.03 11.39
N TYR A 355 -6.68 21.92 10.87
CA TYR A 355 -5.69 21.84 9.81
C TYR A 355 -5.87 20.54 9.03
N SER A 356 -5.44 20.53 7.76
CA SER A 356 -5.48 19.34 6.92
C SER A 356 -6.93 18.80 6.84
N CYS A 357 -7.14 17.49 6.83
CA CYS A 357 -8.48 16.91 6.88
C CYS A 357 -9.33 17.29 8.11
N GLY A 358 -8.72 17.85 9.16
CA GLY A 358 -9.45 18.27 10.35
C GLY A 358 -10.41 19.43 10.08
N GLU A 359 -10.13 20.24 9.05
CA GLU A 359 -11.00 21.34 8.60
C GLU A 359 -12.42 20.85 8.27
N ASP A 360 -12.55 19.65 7.69
CA ASP A 360 -13.85 19.05 7.34
C ASP A 360 -14.65 18.63 8.59
N GLY A 361 -13.94 18.34 9.69
CA GLY A 361 -14.50 17.72 10.89
C GLY A 361 -14.75 18.68 12.07
N CYS A 362 -14.37 19.96 11.96
CA CYS A 362 -14.44 20.91 13.07
C CYS A 362 -15.22 22.21 12.78
N THR A 363 -16.15 22.17 11.83
CA THR A 363 -17.09 23.26 11.56
C THR A 363 -18.37 23.15 12.41
N LYS A 364 -19.16 24.21 12.45
CA LYS A 364 -20.47 24.22 13.13
C LYS A 364 -21.42 23.21 12.50
N GLU A 365 -21.43 23.10 11.18
CA GLU A 365 -22.25 22.18 10.39
C GLU A 365 -21.88 20.73 10.68
N SER A 366 -20.60 20.49 10.99
CA SER A 366 -20.11 19.16 11.32
C SER A 366 -20.38 18.75 12.78
N GLY A 367 -20.89 19.65 13.62
CA GLY A 367 -21.04 19.46 15.07
C GLY A 367 -19.69 19.39 15.83
N GLY A 368 -18.56 19.61 15.16
CA GLY A 368 -17.23 19.58 15.75
C GLY A 368 -16.77 20.95 16.27
N LEU A 369 -15.73 20.93 17.10
CA LEU A 369 -15.10 22.13 17.65
C LEU A 369 -13.63 22.22 17.23
N PRO A 370 -13.17 23.36 16.71
CA PRO A 370 -11.80 23.50 16.23
C PRO A 370 -10.82 23.63 17.40
N LEU A 371 -9.67 22.98 17.22
CA LEU A 371 -8.48 23.19 18.05
C LEU A 371 -7.49 24.06 17.28
N ASP A 372 -7.14 25.19 17.87
CA ASP A 372 -6.12 26.10 17.35
C ASP A 372 -4.74 25.43 17.41
N TRP A 373 -3.87 25.80 16.47
CA TRP A 373 -2.54 25.22 16.31
C TRP A 373 -1.52 26.29 15.92
N ALA A 374 -0.24 26.01 16.16
CA ALA A 374 0.89 26.79 15.68
C ALA A 374 1.64 26.02 14.59
N GLU A 375 2.15 26.74 13.58
CA GLU A 375 2.93 26.14 12.50
C GLU A 375 4.25 25.54 13.02
N TYR A 376 4.53 24.33 12.54
CA TYR A 376 5.82 23.66 12.65
C TYR A 376 6.25 23.21 11.25
N ARG A 377 7.55 23.33 10.94
CA ARG A 377 8.14 22.83 9.70
C ARG A 377 8.88 21.54 9.98
N GLU A 378 8.45 20.47 9.31
CA GLU A 378 9.11 19.17 9.41
C GLU A 378 10.51 19.22 8.75
N PRO A 379 11.59 18.92 9.50
CA PRO A 379 12.94 18.87 8.94
C PRO A 379 13.03 17.87 7.78
N GLY A 380 13.76 18.24 6.73
CA GLY A 380 13.92 17.44 5.51
C GLY A 380 12.82 17.69 4.47
N THR A 381 11.54 17.51 4.82
CA THR A 381 10.42 17.69 3.87
C THR A 381 9.94 19.13 3.75
N GLN A 382 10.19 19.96 4.77
CA GLN A 382 9.66 21.33 4.91
C GLN A 382 8.13 21.41 4.95
N PHE A 383 7.46 20.28 5.22
CA PHE A 383 6.02 20.25 5.34
C PHE A 383 5.55 21.09 6.53
N ILE A 384 4.51 21.89 6.29
CA ILE A 384 3.68 22.53 7.31
C ILE A 384 2.96 21.43 8.06
N LYS A 385 3.20 21.40 9.37
CA LYS A 385 2.59 20.50 10.32
C LYS A 385 1.97 21.34 11.43
N ALA A 386 0.80 20.92 11.89
CA ALA A 386 0.14 21.58 12.99
C ALA A 386 0.70 21.15 14.35
N SER A 387 1.14 22.10 15.18
CA SER A 387 1.35 21.88 16.60
C SER A 387 0.10 22.35 17.35
N THR A 388 -0.80 21.42 17.67
CA THR A 388 -2.08 21.75 18.33
C THR A 388 -1.82 22.41 19.69
N LEU A 389 -2.43 23.56 19.96
CA LEU A 389 -2.16 24.34 21.18
C LEU A 389 -2.79 23.67 22.42
N PRO A 390 -2.01 23.33 23.46
CA PRO A 390 -2.55 22.80 24.71
C PRO A 390 -3.62 23.70 25.35
N ALA A 391 -3.44 25.02 25.28
CA ALA A 391 -4.42 25.99 25.77
C ALA A 391 -5.76 25.93 25.03
N SER A 392 -5.75 25.63 23.72
CA SER A 392 -6.95 25.45 22.92
C SER A 392 -7.66 24.15 23.28
N ILE A 393 -6.90 23.05 23.46
CA ILE A 393 -7.43 21.77 23.95
C ILE A 393 -8.15 21.99 25.28
N ALA A 394 -7.48 22.61 26.26
CA ALA A 394 -8.06 22.87 27.58
C ALA A 394 -9.32 23.76 27.52
N LYS A 395 -9.31 24.77 26.65
CA LYS A 395 -10.45 25.68 26.41
C LYS A 395 -11.66 24.91 25.88
N GLN A 396 -11.49 24.10 24.83
CA GLN A 396 -12.59 23.36 24.22
C GLN A 396 -13.09 22.22 25.11
N LEU A 397 -12.21 21.52 25.83
CA LEU A 397 -12.61 20.55 26.86
C LEU A 397 -13.45 21.22 27.96
N THR A 398 -13.04 22.40 28.43
CA THR A 398 -13.82 23.18 29.41
C THR A 398 -15.19 23.56 28.87
N LYS A 399 -15.27 23.93 27.58
CA LYS A 399 -16.53 24.26 26.91
C LYS A 399 -17.49 23.07 26.90
N VAL A 400 -17.02 21.88 26.53
CA VAL A 400 -17.87 20.67 26.51
C VAL A 400 -18.25 20.21 27.92
N TYR A 401 -17.31 20.21 28.87
CA TYR A 401 -17.56 19.84 30.26
C TYR A 401 -18.66 20.71 30.90
N LYS A 402 -18.66 22.02 30.62
CA LYS A 402 -19.67 22.97 31.13
C LYS A 402 -20.95 23.02 30.28
N MET A 403 -21.01 22.28 29.17
CA MET A 403 -22.15 22.33 28.26
C MET A 403 -23.35 21.60 28.86
N PRO A 404 -24.55 22.23 28.86
CA PRO A 404 -25.78 21.57 29.30
C PRO A 404 -26.04 20.25 28.55
N PRO A 405 -26.58 19.21 29.23
CA PRO A 405 -26.81 17.90 28.62
C PRO A 405 -27.65 17.94 27.33
N ASN A 406 -28.71 18.77 27.29
CA ASN A 406 -29.56 18.94 26.10
C ASN A 406 -28.78 19.54 24.91
N LYS A 407 -27.94 20.54 25.15
CA LYS A 407 -27.09 21.14 24.11
C LYS A 407 -26.04 20.16 23.61
N ARG A 408 -25.49 19.33 24.51
CA ARG A 408 -24.56 18.25 24.14
C ARG A 408 -25.24 17.21 23.24
N LEU A 409 -26.45 16.81 23.59
CA LEU A 409 -27.26 15.89 22.78
C LEU A 409 -27.57 16.47 21.39
N GLU A 410 -28.05 17.71 21.32
CA GLU A 410 -28.32 18.41 20.06
C GLU A 410 -27.07 18.47 19.17
N THR A 411 -25.92 18.82 19.75
CA THR A 411 -24.66 18.90 19.00
C THR A 411 -24.20 17.52 18.51
N GLY A 412 -24.38 16.48 19.33
CA GLY A 412 -24.08 15.10 18.96
C GLY A 412 -24.97 14.59 17.81
N LEU A 413 -26.25 14.99 17.76
CA LEU A 413 -27.15 14.67 16.64
C LEU A 413 -26.72 15.37 15.35
N ILE A 414 -26.36 16.65 15.41
CA ILE A 414 -25.79 17.37 14.26
C ILE A 414 -24.53 16.66 13.74
N ALA A 415 -23.66 16.24 14.65
CA ALA A 415 -22.43 15.53 14.31
C ALA A 415 -22.70 14.17 13.64
N HIS A 416 -23.64 13.41 14.18
CA HIS A 416 -24.11 12.14 13.61
C HIS A 416 -24.65 12.34 12.19
N ASP A 417 -25.61 13.25 12.01
CA ASP A 417 -26.28 13.48 10.73
C ASP A 417 -25.30 14.00 9.68
N PHE A 418 -24.33 14.81 10.09
CA PHE A 418 -23.25 15.24 9.20
C PHE A 418 -22.46 14.03 8.66
N VAL A 419 -22.14 13.03 9.50
CA VAL A 419 -21.42 11.84 9.04
C VAL A 419 -22.29 10.99 8.11
N VAL A 420 -23.56 10.75 8.48
CA VAL A 420 -24.50 9.99 7.65
C VAL A 420 -24.62 10.60 6.25
N ASN A 421 -24.73 11.92 6.15
CA ASN A 421 -24.96 12.62 4.89
C ASN A 421 -23.69 12.82 4.04
N ASN A 422 -22.49 12.70 4.61
CA ASN A 422 -21.25 13.03 3.91
C ASN A 422 -20.24 11.88 3.79
N TYR A 423 -20.31 10.87 4.66
CA TYR A 423 -19.31 9.81 4.78
C TYR A 423 -19.90 8.40 4.82
N SER A 424 -21.23 8.24 4.92
CA SER A 424 -21.84 6.91 4.96
C SER A 424 -21.48 6.08 3.72
N VAL A 425 -21.49 4.76 3.89
CA VAL A 425 -21.29 3.81 2.80
C VAL A 425 -22.27 4.06 1.66
N ASP A 426 -23.53 4.36 1.96
CA ASP A 426 -24.55 4.61 0.94
C ASP A 426 -24.27 5.90 0.16
N VAL A 427 -23.87 6.99 0.82
CA VAL A 427 -23.56 8.26 0.15
C VAL A 427 -22.30 8.14 -0.71
N ILE A 428 -21.22 7.59 -0.16
CA ILE A 428 -19.95 7.45 -0.89
C ILE A 428 -20.06 6.39 -1.98
N GLY A 429 -20.72 5.27 -1.67
CA GLY A 429 -21.02 4.19 -2.60
C GLY A 429 -21.83 4.69 -3.80
N LYS A 430 -22.90 5.46 -3.57
CA LYS A 430 -23.70 6.04 -4.65
C LYS A 430 -22.90 7.03 -5.52
N LYS A 431 -22.07 7.88 -4.91
CA LYS A 431 -21.17 8.77 -5.67
C LYS A 431 -20.18 7.99 -6.53
N LEU A 432 -19.62 6.88 -6.01
CA LEU A 432 -18.77 5.99 -6.80
C LEU A 432 -19.54 5.30 -7.92
N GLU A 433 -20.77 4.85 -7.66
CA GLU A 433 -21.63 4.27 -8.70
C GLU A 433 -21.88 5.28 -9.83
N GLU A 434 -22.23 6.52 -9.52
CA GLU A 434 -22.40 7.59 -10.52
C GLU A 434 -21.12 7.79 -11.35
N ILE A 435 -19.96 7.88 -10.69
CA ILE A 435 -18.65 8.01 -11.36
C ILE A 435 -18.38 6.80 -12.28
N PHE A 436 -18.63 5.58 -11.80
CA PHE A 436 -18.38 4.36 -12.57
C PHE A 436 -19.38 4.16 -13.70
N ASP A 437 -20.64 4.53 -13.50
CA ASP A 437 -21.72 4.45 -14.49
C ASP A 437 -21.46 5.43 -15.65
N ASP A 438 -20.88 6.59 -15.37
CA ASP A 438 -20.49 7.59 -16.39
C ASP A 438 -19.24 7.19 -17.20
N MET A 439 -18.36 6.35 -16.65
CA MET A 439 -17.16 5.88 -17.36
C MET A 439 -17.54 4.94 -18.52
N PRO A 440 -17.02 5.10 -19.74
CA PRO A 440 -17.30 4.20 -20.86
C PRO A 440 -16.75 2.78 -20.61
N TYR A 441 -17.30 1.78 -21.30
CA TYR A 441 -16.67 0.46 -21.34
C TYR A 441 -15.29 0.55 -22.01
N CYS A 442 -14.34 -0.26 -21.55
CA CYS A 442 -13.04 -0.37 -22.18
C CYS A 442 -13.10 -1.48 -23.25
N GLU A 443 -12.63 -1.15 -24.44
CA GLU A 443 -12.33 -2.16 -25.46
C GLU A 443 -10.89 -2.64 -25.27
N TRP A 444 -10.73 -3.94 -25.06
CA TRP A 444 -9.42 -4.58 -24.94
C TRP A 444 -9.02 -5.18 -26.29
N ASP A 445 -8.90 -4.31 -27.28
CA ASP A 445 -8.51 -4.61 -28.66
C ASP A 445 -6.99 -4.59 -28.88
N PHE A 446 -6.21 -4.34 -27.84
CA PHE A 446 -4.75 -4.30 -27.89
C PHE A 446 -4.09 -5.48 -27.19
N ASP A 447 -3.01 -5.98 -27.78
CA ASP A 447 -2.19 -7.06 -27.23
C ASP A 447 -1.09 -6.47 -26.33
N PHE A 448 -0.85 -7.04 -25.15
CA PHE A 448 0.29 -6.65 -24.32
C PHE A 448 1.64 -6.85 -25.04
N SER A 449 1.70 -7.77 -26.01
CA SER A 449 2.84 -7.91 -26.92
C SER A 449 3.04 -6.70 -27.84
N SER A 450 1.97 -5.98 -28.19
CA SER A 450 1.98 -4.76 -29.03
C SER A 450 2.46 -3.51 -28.29
N LEU A 451 2.51 -3.57 -26.96
CA LEU A 451 3.09 -2.54 -26.10
C LEU A 451 4.61 -2.62 -26.03
N LYS A 452 5.28 -3.50 -26.80
CA LYS A 452 6.74 -3.50 -26.87
C LYS A 452 7.24 -2.19 -27.52
N PRO A 453 8.30 -1.57 -26.96
CA PRO A 453 8.92 -0.45 -27.63
C PRO A 453 9.33 -0.82 -29.06
N ASN A 454 9.20 0.11 -30.01
CA ASN A 454 9.61 -0.09 -31.40
C ASN A 454 10.78 0.85 -31.74
N PRO A 455 12.03 0.46 -31.40
CA PRO A 455 13.20 1.28 -31.72
C PRO A 455 13.44 1.43 -33.23
N ASN A 456 12.81 0.58 -34.05
CA ASN A 456 12.96 0.61 -35.51
C ASN A 456 11.92 1.49 -36.21
N TYR A 457 11.00 2.10 -35.47
CA TYR A 457 10.00 3.01 -36.04
C TYR A 457 10.66 4.18 -36.77
N LYS A 458 10.07 4.55 -37.91
CA LYS A 458 10.48 5.68 -38.74
C LYS A 458 9.34 6.70 -38.73
N PRO A 459 9.48 7.83 -38.00
CA PRO A 459 8.44 8.84 -37.95
C PRO A 459 8.21 9.45 -39.35
N PRO A 460 6.95 9.72 -39.73
CA PRO A 460 6.64 10.43 -40.97
C PRO A 460 7.08 11.89 -40.88
N GLU A 461 7.07 12.59 -42.02
CA GLU A 461 7.40 14.01 -42.07
C GLU A 461 6.27 14.85 -41.45
N ILE A 462 6.40 15.17 -40.17
CA ILE A 462 5.45 15.98 -39.41
C ILE A 462 6.06 17.36 -39.21
N LYS A 463 5.43 18.43 -39.73
CA LYS A 463 5.97 19.79 -39.64
C LYS A 463 5.97 20.36 -38.23
N ASP A 464 4.88 20.14 -37.49
CA ASP A 464 4.72 20.65 -36.13
C ASP A 464 5.53 19.82 -35.11
N ASP A 465 6.34 20.48 -34.28
CA ASP A 465 7.20 19.82 -33.30
C ASP A 465 6.39 19.06 -32.24
N SER A 466 5.26 19.61 -31.80
CA SER A 466 4.41 18.97 -30.79
C SER A 466 3.78 17.69 -31.32
N ALA A 467 3.20 17.74 -32.52
CA ALA A 467 2.64 16.58 -33.20
C ALA A 467 3.71 15.52 -33.49
N TRP A 468 4.93 15.94 -33.86
CA TRP A 468 6.05 15.04 -34.08
C TRP A 468 6.49 14.35 -32.79
N LEU A 469 6.60 15.07 -31.66
CA LEU A 469 6.92 14.47 -30.37
C LEU A 469 5.83 13.49 -29.91
N LYS A 470 4.54 13.84 -30.05
CA LYS A 470 3.41 12.96 -29.75
C LYS A 470 3.48 11.66 -30.55
N ASP A 471 3.86 11.75 -31.83
CA ASP A 471 4.09 10.59 -32.69
C ASP A 471 5.23 9.69 -32.20
N LEU A 472 6.37 10.26 -31.78
CA LEU A 472 7.48 9.48 -31.22
C LEU A 472 7.08 8.72 -29.95
N TYR A 473 6.39 9.39 -29.02
CA TYR A 473 5.89 8.75 -27.81
C TYR A 473 4.91 7.60 -28.14
N ALA A 474 3.95 7.86 -29.03
CA ALA A 474 2.93 6.88 -29.40
C ALA A 474 3.51 5.67 -30.14
N ASN A 475 4.49 5.87 -31.02
CA ASN A 475 4.94 4.84 -31.94
C ASN A 475 6.26 4.16 -31.56
N ILE A 476 7.20 4.87 -30.91
CA ILE A 476 8.45 4.29 -30.41
C ILE A 476 8.26 3.72 -29.00
N LEU A 477 7.70 4.52 -28.08
CA LEU A 477 7.60 4.14 -26.67
C LEU A 477 6.26 3.48 -26.31
N LYS A 478 5.26 3.57 -27.18
CA LYS A 478 3.88 3.10 -26.95
C LYS A 478 3.22 3.78 -25.75
N LEU A 479 3.42 5.10 -25.66
CA LEU A 479 2.86 5.99 -24.63
C LEU A 479 2.05 7.10 -25.29
N GLU A 480 0.86 7.38 -24.76
CA GLU A 480 0.07 8.54 -25.17
C GLU A 480 0.41 9.74 -24.29
N VAL A 481 0.76 10.85 -24.93
CA VAL A 481 1.12 12.12 -24.25
C VAL A 481 0.34 13.29 -24.83
N ASN A 482 0.14 14.32 -24.02
CA ASN A 482 -0.46 15.60 -24.43
C ASN A 482 0.50 16.77 -24.18
N GLU A 483 0.09 17.98 -24.53
CA GLU A 483 0.92 19.19 -24.37
C GLU A 483 1.23 19.54 -22.91
N GLU A 484 0.40 19.07 -21.97
CA GLU A 484 0.57 19.30 -20.55
C GLU A 484 1.59 18.36 -19.90
N ASP A 485 1.95 17.26 -20.58
CA ASP A 485 2.92 16.28 -20.09
C ASP A 485 4.30 16.88 -19.88
N SER A 486 4.93 16.58 -18.74
CA SER A 486 6.24 17.11 -18.38
C SER A 486 7.35 16.70 -19.35
N GLY A 487 7.27 15.49 -19.91
CA GLY A 487 8.19 14.99 -20.91
C GLY A 487 8.02 15.73 -22.23
N HIS A 488 6.78 15.95 -22.67
CA HIS A 488 6.49 16.79 -23.83
C HIS A 488 7.03 18.21 -23.67
N LYS A 489 6.73 18.87 -22.52
CA LYS A 489 7.23 20.22 -22.21
C LYS A 489 8.75 20.29 -22.20
N HIS A 490 9.42 19.27 -21.63
CA HIS A 490 10.88 19.20 -21.63
C HIS A 490 11.45 19.12 -23.05
N TRP A 491 10.95 18.23 -23.90
CA TRP A 491 11.47 18.10 -25.27
C TRP A 491 11.14 19.33 -26.15
N MET A 492 9.99 19.97 -25.95
CA MET A 492 9.69 21.25 -26.61
C MET A 492 10.68 22.35 -26.19
N ALA A 493 11.10 22.39 -24.92
CA ALA A 493 12.13 23.31 -24.46
C ALA A 493 13.50 23.00 -25.08
N GLU A 494 13.89 21.74 -25.14
CA GLU A 494 15.16 21.31 -25.75
C GLU A 494 15.21 21.64 -27.26
N ILE A 495 14.11 21.48 -27.99
CA ILE A 495 14.01 21.92 -29.40
C ILE A 495 14.22 23.43 -29.49
N LYS A 496 13.58 24.21 -28.61
CA LYS A 496 13.74 25.67 -28.56
C LYS A 496 15.19 26.09 -28.22
N GLU A 497 15.90 25.30 -27.43
CA GLU A 497 17.31 25.50 -27.08
C GLU A 497 18.29 25.02 -28.18
N GLY A 498 17.77 24.50 -29.31
CA GLY A 498 18.56 24.19 -30.50
C GLY A 498 18.91 22.71 -30.69
N LYS A 499 18.32 21.81 -29.89
CA LYS A 499 18.52 20.36 -30.06
C LYS A 499 17.84 19.86 -31.33
N THR A 500 18.56 19.08 -32.13
CA THR A 500 18.06 18.59 -33.41
C THR A 500 17.03 17.47 -33.25
N ARG A 501 16.11 17.35 -34.20
CA ARG A 501 15.13 16.24 -34.22
C ARG A 501 15.83 14.88 -34.36
N GLU A 502 16.96 14.81 -35.05
CA GLU A 502 17.76 13.60 -35.16
C GLU A 502 18.27 13.12 -33.79
N ASP A 503 18.78 14.03 -32.96
CA ASP A 503 19.28 13.71 -31.62
C ASP A 503 18.16 13.24 -30.69
N ILE A 504 17.00 13.89 -30.75
CA ILE A 504 15.81 13.51 -29.97
C ILE A 504 15.31 12.14 -30.43
N LEU A 505 15.19 11.89 -31.73
CA LEU A 505 14.80 10.59 -32.27
C LEU A 505 15.76 9.48 -31.81
N LYS A 506 17.07 9.74 -31.83
CA LYS A 506 18.10 8.82 -31.35
C LYS A 506 17.91 8.51 -29.87
N TYR A 507 17.61 9.51 -29.04
CA TYR A 507 17.29 9.30 -27.63
C TYR A 507 16.10 8.35 -27.45
N PHE A 508 14.97 8.61 -28.11
CA PHE A 508 13.76 7.77 -28.01
C PHE A 508 14.04 6.32 -28.42
N LYS A 509 14.81 6.12 -29.50
CA LYS A 509 15.22 4.78 -29.96
C LYS A 509 16.12 4.08 -28.95
N ASN A 510 17.06 4.79 -28.33
CA ASN A 510 17.93 4.20 -27.30
C ASN A 510 17.11 3.77 -26.07
N VAL A 511 16.19 4.61 -25.60
CA VAL A 511 15.27 4.26 -24.49
C VAL A 511 14.45 3.02 -24.84
N ALA A 512 13.89 2.97 -26.05
CA ALA A 512 13.16 1.79 -26.53
C ALA A 512 14.01 0.51 -26.55
N GLN A 513 15.26 0.59 -27.01
CA GLN A 513 16.19 -0.55 -26.99
C GLN A 513 16.56 -1.00 -25.58
N GLU A 514 16.72 -0.08 -24.64
CA GLU A 514 17.00 -0.43 -23.24
C GLU A 514 15.81 -1.11 -22.57
N ASP A 515 14.59 -0.63 -22.82
CA ASP A 515 13.37 -1.25 -22.30
C ASP A 515 13.13 -2.64 -22.90
N GLU A 516 13.39 -2.81 -24.20
CA GLU A 516 13.33 -4.11 -24.87
C GLU A 516 14.32 -5.11 -24.25
N LYS A 517 15.56 -4.68 -23.95
CA LYS A 517 16.57 -5.50 -23.27
C LYS A 517 16.18 -5.89 -21.84
N LYS A 518 15.51 -5.00 -21.10
CA LYS A 518 15.05 -5.27 -19.72
C LYS A 518 13.89 -6.28 -19.69
N GLN A 519 13.02 -6.26 -20.70
CA GLN A 519 11.89 -7.18 -20.82
C GLN A 519 12.30 -8.57 -21.35
N ASN A 520 13.30 -8.63 -22.23
CA ASN A 520 13.83 -9.86 -22.81
C ASN A 520 14.98 -10.47 -21.97
N LYS A 521 14.71 -10.81 -20.70
CA LYS A 521 15.59 -11.80 -20.03
C LYS A 521 15.29 -13.18 -20.64
N THR A 522 16.22 -13.68 -21.47
CA THR A 522 16.14 -15.02 -22.07
C THR A 522 15.87 -16.07 -20.99
N LYS A 523 14.74 -16.77 -21.07
CA LYS A 523 14.44 -17.87 -20.15
C LYS A 523 15.25 -19.08 -20.57
N ILE A 524 15.80 -19.85 -19.61
CA ILE A 524 16.56 -21.08 -19.88
C ILE A 524 15.72 -22.03 -20.77
N SER A 525 14.41 -22.12 -20.51
CA SER A 525 13.44 -22.90 -21.29
C SER A 525 13.49 -22.65 -22.79
N ASP A 526 13.75 -21.41 -23.20
CA ASP A 526 13.65 -20.99 -24.60
C ASP A 526 14.89 -21.42 -25.41
N LEU A 527 15.93 -21.88 -24.72
CA LEU A 527 17.20 -22.36 -25.29
C LEU A 527 17.23 -23.88 -25.43
N LEU A 528 16.31 -24.60 -24.80
CA LEU A 528 16.27 -26.06 -24.76
C LEU A 528 15.26 -26.60 -25.78
N ASP A 529 15.55 -27.78 -26.31
CA ASP A 529 14.63 -28.45 -27.23
C ASP A 529 13.50 -29.10 -26.43
N LYS A 530 12.28 -29.18 -26.98
CA LYS A 530 11.09 -29.58 -26.19
C LYS A 530 10.99 -31.09 -25.99
N ASP A 531 11.58 -31.86 -26.90
CA ASP A 531 11.46 -33.32 -27.00
C ASP A 531 12.45 -34.10 -26.13
N ASP A 532 13.40 -33.42 -25.49
CA ASP A 532 14.42 -34.03 -24.64
C ASP A 532 14.30 -33.67 -23.14
N GLU A 533 13.13 -33.17 -22.72
CA GLU A 533 12.85 -32.92 -21.31
C GLU A 533 13.04 -34.18 -20.45
N GLY A 534 13.78 -34.05 -19.34
CA GLY A 534 14.16 -35.19 -18.50
C GLY A 534 15.30 -36.06 -19.05
N LYS A 535 15.94 -35.66 -20.16
CA LYS A 535 17.10 -36.34 -20.74
C LYS A 535 18.22 -35.37 -21.10
N ARG A 536 18.40 -34.29 -20.33
CA ARG A 536 19.39 -33.24 -20.62
C ARG A 536 20.55 -33.26 -19.64
N ILE A 537 21.76 -33.08 -20.14
CA ILE A 537 22.96 -32.81 -19.35
C ILE A 537 23.51 -31.45 -19.77
N LEU A 538 23.92 -30.62 -18.81
CA LEU A 538 24.62 -29.37 -19.08
C LEU A 538 26.11 -29.53 -18.77
N TYR A 539 26.96 -29.01 -19.64
CA TYR A 539 28.36 -28.70 -19.34
C TYR A 539 28.60 -27.21 -19.58
N ALA A 540 28.96 -26.46 -18.53
CA ALA A 540 29.15 -25.01 -18.63
C ALA A 540 30.63 -24.63 -18.47
N MET A 541 31.17 -23.88 -19.43
CA MET A 541 32.53 -23.36 -19.40
C MET A 541 32.62 -21.98 -20.08
N PRO A 542 32.58 -20.86 -19.34
CA PRO A 542 32.35 -19.55 -19.95
C PRO A 542 33.57 -18.64 -20.14
N GLN A 543 34.70 -18.87 -19.47
CA GLN A 543 35.69 -17.80 -19.25
C GLN A 543 36.85 -17.73 -20.27
N SER A 544 37.28 -18.85 -20.88
CA SER A 544 38.42 -18.83 -21.81
C SER A 544 38.29 -19.81 -22.97
N ILE A 545 38.90 -19.46 -24.11
CA ILE A 545 39.01 -20.32 -25.30
C ILE A 545 39.76 -21.62 -24.99
N GLY A 546 40.82 -21.54 -24.16
CA GLY A 546 41.62 -22.70 -23.76
C GLY A 546 40.79 -23.70 -22.96
N ASP A 547 40.01 -23.22 -21.99
CA ASP A 547 39.18 -24.10 -21.16
C ASP A 547 38.05 -24.75 -21.98
N VAL A 548 37.43 -24.00 -22.90
CA VAL A 548 36.42 -24.55 -23.81
C VAL A 548 37.03 -25.63 -24.71
N TYR A 549 38.23 -25.40 -25.27
CA TYR A 549 38.92 -26.38 -26.10
C TYR A 549 39.30 -27.63 -25.30
N LEU A 550 39.89 -27.47 -24.11
CA LEU A 550 40.26 -28.59 -23.24
C LEU A 550 39.03 -29.40 -22.80
N SER A 551 37.91 -28.74 -22.56
CA SER A 551 36.64 -29.39 -22.22
C SER A 551 36.16 -30.36 -23.29
N THR A 552 36.55 -30.18 -24.56
CA THR A 552 36.14 -31.11 -25.63
C THR A 552 36.66 -32.54 -25.41
N SER A 553 37.80 -32.69 -24.70
CA SER A 553 38.39 -33.99 -24.39
C SER A 553 37.57 -34.84 -23.42
N ILE A 554 36.75 -34.22 -22.56
CA ILE A 554 35.94 -34.95 -21.55
C ILE A 554 34.55 -35.31 -22.08
N LEU A 555 34.07 -34.64 -23.13
CA LEU A 555 32.71 -34.85 -23.67
C LEU A 555 32.45 -36.29 -24.15
N PRO A 556 33.38 -36.99 -24.82
CA PRO A 556 33.18 -38.39 -25.21
C PRO A 556 32.91 -39.29 -24.00
N ASN A 557 33.59 -39.06 -22.88
CA ASN A 557 33.41 -39.84 -21.66
C ASN A 557 32.07 -39.54 -20.99
N ILE A 558 31.65 -38.27 -20.94
CA ILE A 558 30.32 -37.90 -20.45
C ILE A 558 29.24 -38.59 -21.29
N LYS A 559 29.36 -38.56 -22.62
CA LYS A 559 28.40 -39.19 -23.52
C LYS A 559 28.41 -40.71 -23.40
N LYS A 560 29.56 -41.33 -23.16
CA LYS A 560 29.66 -42.78 -22.88
C LYS A 560 28.99 -43.18 -21.57
N LEU A 561 29.10 -42.34 -20.54
CA LEU A 561 28.52 -42.59 -19.22
C LEU A 561 26.98 -42.39 -19.24
N TYR A 562 26.51 -41.43 -20.04
CA TYR A 562 25.10 -41.05 -20.20
C TYR A 562 24.68 -41.10 -21.68
N PRO A 563 24.61 -42.30 -22.29
CA PRO A 563 24.36 -42.43 -23.73
C PRO A 563 23.00 -41.85 -24.15
N ASP A 564 21.98 -42.03 -23.30
CA ASP A 564 20.58 -41.64 -23.56
C ASP A 564 20.28 -40.15 -23.32
N TYR A 565 21.28 -39.35 -22.93
CA TYR A 565 21.11 -37.95 -22.57
C TYR A 565 21.67 -37.01 -23.64
N ASN A 566 20.97 -35.92 -23.92
CA ASN A 566 21.43 -34.84 -24.78
C ASN A 566 22.36 -33.91 -23.99
N LEU A 567 23.58 -33.75 -24.49
CA LEU A 567 24.59 -32.91 -23.87
C LEU A 567 24.53 -31.49 -24.44
N TYR A 568 24.10 -30.56 -23.61
CA TYR A 568 24.13 -29.13 -23.87
C TYR A 568 25.46 -28.55 -23.39
N PHE A 569 26.07 -27.69 -24.19
CA PHE A 569 27.29 -26.97 -23.80
C PHE A 569 27.00 -25.47 -23.66
N ALA A 570 27.22 -24.89 -22.50
CA ALA A 570 27.06 -23.46 -22.26
C ALA A 570 28.40 -22.72 -22.28
N THR A 571 28.55 -21.76 -23.19
CA THR A 571 29.73 -20.87 -23.25
C THR A 571 29.38 -19.50 -23.83
N GLN A 572 30.36 -18.58 -23.85
CA GLN A 572 30.17 -17.28 -24.49
C GLN A 572 30.06 -17.45 -26.02
N PRO A 573 29.16 -16.73 -26.72
CA PRO A 573 28.96 -16.87 -28.17
C PRO A 573 30.22 -16.80 -29.02
N LYS A 574 31.20 -15.99 -28.60
CA LYS A 574 32.50 -15.84 -29.28
C LYS A 574 33.35 -17.13 -29.32
N TYR A 575 32.97 -18.17 -28.58
CA TYR A 575 33.68 -19.45 -28.50
C TYR A 575 32.95 -20.62 -29.19
N TYR A 576 31.80 -20.37 -29.82
CA TYR A 576 30.97 -21.45 -30.40
C TYR A 576 31.69 -22.25 -31.46
N SER A 577 32.49 -21.59 -32.30
CA SER A 577 33.23 -22.22 -33.40
C SER A 577 34.18 -23.34 -32.96
N ILE A 578 34.54 -23.41 -31.67
CA ILE A 578 35.38 -24.49 -31.12
C ILE A 578 34.59 -25.79 -31.00
N LEU A 579 33.27 -25.69 -30.80
CA LEU A 579 32.35 -26.79 -30.54
C LEU A 579 31.59 -27.23 -31.81
N ASP A 580 31.73 -26.47 -32.90
CA ASP A 580 31.11 -26.77 -34.19
C ASP A 580 31.54 -28.16 -34.69
N GLY A 581 30.57 -28.98 -35.06
CA GLY A 581 30.81 -30.34 -35.57
C GLY A 581 31.25 -31.36 -34.52
N ASN A 582 31.26 -31.02 -33.22
CA ASN A 582 31.56 -32.01 -32.17
C ASN A 582 30.40 -33.04 -32.07
N PRO A 583 30.64 -34.33 -32.32
CA PRO A 583 29.58 -35.34 -32.39
C PRO A 583 28.95 -35.67 -31.04
N HIS A 584 29.53 -35.18 -29.94
CA HIS A 584 29.04 -35.44 -28.58
C HIS A 584 28.20 -34.30 -28.02
N VAL A 585 28.18 -33.12 -28.65
CA VAL A 585 27.39 -31.97 -28.22
C VAL A 585 26.08 -31.95 -29.01
N HIS A 586 24.96 -31.98 -28.28
CA HIS A 586 23.62 -31.84 -28.87
C HIS A 586 23.36 -30.40 -29.30
N LYS A 587 23.63 -29.45 -28.40
CA LYS A 587 23.37 -28.02 -28.65
C LYS A 587 24.29 -27.13 -27.83
N VAL A 588 24.77 -26.06 -28.45
CA VAL A 588 25.52 -25.01 -27.76
C VAL A 588 24.56 -23.88 -27.39
N ILE A 589 24.56 -23.45 -26.13
CA ILE A 589 23.68 -22.40 -25.60
C ILE A 589 24.49 -21.24 -25.01
N PRO A 590 23.97 -20.00 -24.98
CA PRO A 590 24.71 -18.86 -24.46
C PRO A 590 24.83 -18.96 -22.95
N TYR A 591 26.03 -18.66 -22.44
CA TYR A 591 26.23 -18.54 -21.01
C TYR A 591 25.64 -17.23 -20.46
N PHE A 592 24.96 -17.32 -19.32
CA PHE A 592 24.53 -16.20 -18.49
C PHE A 592 24.56 -16.60 -17.01
N LYS A 593 24.60 -15.62 -16.12
CA LYS A 593 24.92 -15.80 -14.70
C LYS A 593 23.96 -16.73 -13.96
N GLU A 594 22.70 -16.81 -14.39
CA GLU A 594 21.72 -17.73 -13.80
C GLU A 594 22.11 -19.22 -13.94
N LEU A 595 22.99 -19.59 -14.88
CA LEU A 595 23.56 -20.94 -15.00
C LEU A 595 24.57 -21.30 -13.90
N GLU A 596 24.93 -20.38 -13.01
CA GLU A 596 25.72 -20.67 -11.81
C GLU A 596 24.89 -21.29 -10.68
N ASN A 597 23.56 -21.27 -10.80
CA ASN A 597 22.65 -21.79 -9.78
C ASN A 597 22.30 -23.25 -10.02
N LEU A 598 23.06 -24.16 -9.41
CA LEU A 598 22.85 -25.60 -9.57
C LEU A 598 21.45 -26.06 -9.16
N THR A 599 20.83 -25.46 -8.13
CA THR A 599 19.46 -25.83 -7.72
C THR A 599 18.39 -25.43 -8.72
N LEU A 600 18.64 -24.38 -9.51
CA LEU A 600 17.78 -24.01 -10.64
C LEU A 600 17.96 -25.00 -11.80
N LEU A 601 19.20 -25.43 -12.04
CA LEU A 601 19.54 -26.32 -13.14
C LEU A 601 19.08 -27.76 -12.89
N GLU A 602 19.36 -28.33 -11.73
CA GLU A 602 19.10 -29.75 -11.41
C GLU A 602 17.82 -29.99 -10.61
N GLY A 603 17.20 -28.91 -10.12
CA GLY A 603 15.95 -28.97 -9.37
C GLY A 603 16.13 -29.14 -7.86
N ARG A 604 15.12 -28.67 -7.11
CA ARG A 604 15.01 -28.77 -5.64
C ARG A 604 13.55 -28.58 -5.24
N GLY A 605 13.03 -29.45 -4.36
CA GLY A 605 11.63 -29.41 -3.94
C GLY A 605 10.69 -29.65 -5.14
N ASP A 606 9.71 -28.77 -5.35
CA ASP A 606 8.72 -28.89 -6.43
C ASP A 606 9.27 -28.48 -7.81
N HIS A 607 10.44 -27.84 -7.88
CA HIS A 607 11.08 -27.48 -9.14
C HIS A 607 11.91 -28.65 -9.68
N LYS A 608 11.50 -29.20 -10.83
CA LYS A 608 12.11 -30.40 -11.44
C LYS A 608 13.53 -30.19 -12.01
N GLY A 609 13.95 -28.94 -12.20
CA GLY A 609 15.22 -28.62 -12.88
C GLY A 609 15.08 -28.58 -14.40
N TYR A 610 16.03 -27.94 -15.07
CA TYR A 610 16.13 -27.88 -16.53
C TYR A 610 17.01 -28.99 -17.11
N PHE A 611 17.95 -29.50 -16.30
CA PHE A 611 18.91 -30.53 -16.64
C PHE A 611 18.91 -31.60 -15.56
N GLU A 612 19.13 -32.84 -15.96
CA GLU A 612 19.22 -33.97 -15.04
C GLU A 612 20.56 -33.96 -14.28
N ILE A 613 21.61 -33.48 -14.96
CA ILE A 613 22.97 -33.30 -14.42
C ILE A 613 23.56 -32.03 -15.04
N ALA A 614 24.20 -31.19 -14.24
CA ALA A 614 24.90 -29.99 -14.68
C ALA A 614 26.34 -29.94 -14.15
N PHE A 615 27.31 -30.05 -15.06
CA PHE A 615 28.73 -29.93 -14.77
C PHE A 615 29.17 -28.46 -14.88
N LEU A 616 29.60 -27.88 -13.76
CA LEU A 616 30.07 -26.48 -13.66
C LEU A 616 31.54 -26.40 -13.22
N PRO A 617 32.49 -26.98 -13.98
CA PRO A 617 33.91 -27.11 -13.58
C PRO A 617 34.64 -25.78 -13.42
N PHE A 618 34.13 -24.69 -13.98
CA PHE A 618 34.69 -23.33 -13.80
C PHE A 618 34.42 -22.72 -12.42
N ILE A 619 33.56 -23.35 -11.62
CA ILE A 619 33.18 -22.90 -10.28
C ILE A 619 33.91 -23.78 -9.24
N GLY A 620 34.49 -23.16 -8.20
CA GLY A 620 35.09 -23.88 -7.08
C GLY A 620 34.06 -24.37 -6.06
N THR A 621 34.13 -25.65 -5.68
CA THR A 621 33.23 -26.33 -4.72
C THR A 621 33.18 -25.69 -3.33
N GLN A 622 34.22 -24.95 -2.93
CA GLN A 622 34.37 -24.42 -1.57
C GLN A 622 33.50 -23.18 -1.27
N ARG A 623 32.97 -22.50 -2.29
CA ARG A 623 32.17 -21.25 -2.11
C ARG A 623 30.79 -21.30 -2.73
N VAL A 624 30.56 -22.20 -3.67
CA VAL A 624 29.30 -22.31 -4.43
C VAL A 624 28.98 -23.79 -4.58
N LEU A 625 27.71 -24.15 -4.36
CA LEU A 625 27.21 -25.49 -4.60
C LEU A 625 27.27 -25.79 -6.09
N ASN A 626 28.19 -26.68 -6.48
CA ASN A 626 28.44 -27.08 -7.88
C ASN A 626 28.50 -28.61 -8.05
N TYR A 627 28.14 -29.38 -7.02
CA TYR A 627 28.03 -30.83 -7.05
C TYR A 627 26.82 -31.27 -6.20
N MET A 628 25.74 -31.69 -6.85
CA MET A 628 24.51 -32.16 -6.21
C MET A 628 23.97 -33.40 -6.93
N HIS A 629 23.75 -33.30 -8.24
CA HIS A 629 23.35 -34.34 -9.20
C HIS A 629 22.12 -35.19 -8.80
N ASN A 630 21.50 -34.91 -7.65
CA ASN A 630 20.34 -35.60 -7.09
C ASN A 630 20.45 -37.14 -7.09
N GLY A 631 21.67 -37.66 -6.92
CA GLY A 631 21.97 -39.11 -6.96
C GLY A 631 21.79 -39.75 -8.35
N LYS A 632 21.72 -38.95 -9.41
CA LYS A 632 21.63 -39.41 -10.81
C LYS A 632 23.02 -39.57 -11.45
N ASP A 633 24.08 -39.15 -10.76
CA ASP A 633 25.44 -39.36 -11.19
C ASP A 633 25.83 -40.84 -11.09
N LYS A 634 26.51 -41.33 -12.12
CA LYS A 634 27.08 -42.68 -12.14
C LYS A 634 28.53 -42.61 -11.65
N ILE A 635 28.82 -43.26 -10.53
CA ILE A 635 30.20 -43.47 -10.08
C ILE A 635 30.76 -44.66 -10.86
N GLN A 636 31.84 -44.44 -11.61
CA GLN A 636 32.67 -45.51 -12.19
C GLN A 636 33.88 -45.78 -11.31
#